data_AF-A0A091DCI9-F1
#
_entry.id   AF-A0A091DCI9-F1
#
_cell.length_a   1.000
_cell.length_b   1.000
_cell.length_c   1.000
_cell.angle_alpha   90.00
_cell.angle_beta   90.00
_cell.angle_gamma   90.00
#
_symmetry.space_group_name_H-M   'P 1'
#
loop_
_entity.id
_entity.type
_entity.pdbx_description
1 polymer ?
#
loop_
_entity_poly.entity_id
_entity_poly.type
_entity_poly.pdbx_seq_one_letter_code
_entity_poly.pdbx_strand_id
1 'polypeptide(L)'
;MIRKHSHIKISHYHQHLREQLDLDLSPLEYMTECYPEIREKEEMRKLTGRYGLPGKQQTIDALADAIKDCKGSTMLVSHDFRPIQQVAQEIWVCEKPTITRWLGDILAYKEHFKSKLVDEELQLTKRTHNVKGGRGTHGLRGTEASKKKGEGEMDQQKGEEEKLFKHCQVPNAEITAENSLGNGGEPVSASVHLTIKLGRVQATRMPSEMDKPLISDHLVDSDGSLAEPHMGAPRVGILGSGDFARSLATRLLGSGFSVVVGSRNPKRTAGLFPSSAQVTFQEEAVTSPGVIFVAVFREHYSSLCGLSDQLAGKILVDVSNPTEQEHLRHQESNAEYLASLFPTCAVVKAFNVISAWTLQAGPRDGNRQVPVCSDQPEAKRTVSEMVHAMGFMPLDMGSLASAREVEAMPLRLLPAWKVPALLALGLFVCFFAYNFTRDVLQPYVQEGKNKFYKLPVSVVNTTLPCVAYVLLSLVYLPGVLAAALQLRRGTKYRRFPDWLDHWLQHRKQIGLLSFFCAALHALYSFCLPLRRSHRYDLINLAVKQMLTNKSHLWVEEEVWRMEIYLSMGVLALGTLSLLAVTSLPSIANSLNWKEFSFVQSTLGFVALVLSTLHTLTYGWTRAFEESRYKFYLPPTFTLTLLVPCAIILAKGLFLLPCFSRRLTKIRRGWEKDGAVKFTLPTDSILAEKTSHV
;
A
#
# COMPACT_ATOMS: atom_id res chain seq x y z
N MET A 1 2.32 42.03 8.51
CA MET A 1 2.38 41.46 9.87
C MET A 1 1.23 40.47 10.01
N ILE A 2 1.47 39.19 10.31
CA ILE A 2 0.40 38.18 10.37
C ILE A 2 0.01 37.97 11.85
N ARG A 3 -1.28 38.13 12.18
CA ARG A 3 -1.83 37.79 13.50
C ARG A 3 -2.52 36.43 13.43
N LYS A 4 -2.33 35.60 14.46
CA LYS A 4 -2.98 34.27 14.60
C LYS A 4 -4.45 34.45 14.99
N HIS A 5 -5.35 33.73 14.35
CA HIS A 5 -6.78 33.75 14.67
C HIS A 5 -7.05 33.02 15.99
N SER A 6 -7.82 33.63 16.89
CA SER A 6 -8.08 33.14 18.27
C SER A 6 -8.71 31.76 18.33
N HIS A 7 -9.52 31.39 17.33
CA HIS A 7 -10.22 30.11 17.27
C HIS A 7 -9.41 28.99 16.59
N ILE A 8 -8.19 29.26 16.08
CA ILE A 8 -7.31 28.24 15.51
C ILE A 8 -6.46 27.60 16.61
N LYS A 9 -6.96 26.49 17.16
CA LYS A 9 -6.15 25.51 17.89
C LYS A 9 -5.49 24.56 16.88
N ILE A 10 -4.18 24.32 17.07
CA ILE A 10 -3.40 23.31 16.32
C ILE A 10 -2.66 22.51 17.38
N SER A 11 -2.81 21.19 17.34
CA SER A 11 -2.09 20.23 18.17
C SER A 11 -1.24 19.32 17.28
N HIS A 12 -0.07 18.92 17.77
CA HIS A 12 0.86 18.02 17.10
C HIS A 12 0.86 16.69 17.85
N TYR A 13 0.85 15.55 17.14
CA TYR A 13 0.67 14.23 17.74
C TYR A 13 1.84 13.33 17.35
N HIS A 14 2.69 12.96 18.31
CA HIS A 14 3.77 12.00 18.07
C HIS A 14 3.26 10.58 18.32
N GLN A 15 3.48 9.70 17.34
CA GLN A 15 2.98 8.32 17.34
C GLN A 15 3.52 7.47 18.50
N HIS A 16 4.67 7.85 19.09
CA HIS A 16 5.31 7.20 20.23
C HIS A 16 4.75 7.58 21.62
N LEU A 17 3.86 8.57 21.74
CA LEU A 17 3.31 8.91 23.08
C LEU A 17 2.54 7.74 23.73
N ARG A 18 2.07 6.79 22.93
CA ARG A 18 1.38 5.57 23.39
C ARG A 18 2.29 4.59 24.14
N GLU A 19 3.60 4.84 24.16
CA GLU A 19 4.63 4.05 24.85
C GLU A 19 5.11 4.75 26.15
N GLN A 20 4.59 5.95 26.46
CA GLN A 20 4.93 6.75 27.65
C GLN A 20 3.72 7.24 28.46
N LEU A 21 2.50 7.11 27.91
CA LEU A 21 1.25 7.33 28.63
C LEU A 21 0.80 6.02 29.27
N ASP A 22 0.63 6.01 30.59
CA ASP A 22 -0.08 4.92 31.25
C ASP A 22 -1.56 4.98 30.84
N LEU A 23 -2.03 3.90 30.20
CA LEU A 23 -3.42 3.75 29.74
C LEU A 23 -4.36 3.26 30.85
N ASP A 24 -3.82 2.91 32.02
CA ASP A 24 -4.62 2.57 33.20
C ASP A 24 -5.06 3.79 34.02
N LEU A 25 -4.46 4.97 33.81
CA LEU A 25 -4.87 6.23 34.45
C LEU A 25 -5.84 7.07 33.60
N SER A 26 -6.79 7.77 34.25
CA SER A 26 -7.57 8.78 33.53
C SER A 26 -6.73 10.01 33.17
N PRO A 27 -7.13 10.83 32.17
CA PRO A 27 -6.45 12.08 31.84
C PRO A 27 -6.39 13.11 32.98
N LEU A 28 -7.22 12.95 34.02
CA LEU A 28 -7.17 13.79 35.22
C LEU A 28 -6.19 13.25 36.26
N GLU A 29 -6.12 11.92 36.43
CA GLU A 29 -5.20 11.27 37.38
C GLU A 29 -3.75 11.34 36.90
N TYR A 30 -3.47 10.99 35.64
CA TYR A 30 -2.15 11.14 35.03
C TYR A 30 -1.62 12.58 35.16
N MET A 31 -2.48 13.58 34.92
CA MET A 31 -2.12 14.98 35.11
C MET A 31 -1.87 15.35 36.58
N THR A 32 -2.60 14.75 37.53
CA THR A 32 -2.41 14.99 38.97
C THR A 32 -1.10 14.36 39.48
N GLU A 33 -0.71 13.21 38.95
CA GLU A 33 0.56 12.54 39.25
C GLU A 33 1.77 13.28 38.66
N CYS A 34 1.63 13.86 37.46
CA CYS A 34 2.69 14.66 36.83
C CYS A 34 2.95 16.02 37.51
N TYR A 35 1.99 16.54 38.29
CA TYR A 35 2.03 17.88 38.91
C TYR A 35 1.54 17.85 40.37
N PRO A 36 2.20 17.09 41.27
CA PRO A 36 1.74 16.82 42.64
C PRO A 36 1.72 18.05 43.56
N GLU A 37 2.30 19.18 43.13
CA GLU A 37 2.18 20.48 43.78
C GLU A 37 0.75 21.06 43.71
N ILE A 38 -0.06 20.70 42.71
CA ILE A 38 -1.45 21.19 42.56
C ILE A 38 -2.41 20.21 43.26
N ARG A 39 -2.58 20.41 44.57
CA ARG A 39 -3.34 19.50 45.45
C ARG A 39 -4.87 19.56 45.28
N GLU A 40 -5.42 20.61 44.67
CA GLU A 40 -6.87 20.72 44.46
C GLU A 40 -7.31 20.07 43.14
N LYS A 41 -8.02 18.94 43.24
CA LYS A 41 -8.51 18.17 42.08
C LYS A 41 -9.41 18.98 41.15
N GLU A 42 -10.17 19.95 41.68
CA GLU A 42 -11.02 20.84 40.89
C GLU A 42 -10.22 21.87 40.07
N GLU A 43 -9.07 22.35 40.58
CA GLU A 43 -8.16 23.21 39.81
C GLU A 43 -7.47 22.42 38.69
N MET A 44 -7.00 21.21 38.97
CA MET A 44 -6.46 20.30 37.96
C MET A 44 -7.47 19.96 36.86
N ARG A 45 -8.74 19.79 37.22
CA ARG A 45 -9.85 19.60 36.26
C ARG A 45 -10.05 20.83 35.38
N LYS A 46 -9.98 22.03 35.96
CA LYS A 46 -10.10 23.33 35.29
C LYS A 46 -8.92 23.61 34.35
N LEU A 47 -7.70 23.19 34.71
CA LEU A 47 -6.51 23.24 33.87
C LEU A 47 -6.58 22.26 32.71
N THR A 48 -6.89 20.99 32.98
CA THR A 48 -7.07 19.93 31.97
C THR A 48 -8.14 20.29 30.94
N GLY A 49 -9.24 20.91 31.39
CA GLY A 49 -10.31 21.42 30.51
C GLY A 49 -9.86 22.47 29.47
N ARG A 50 -8.83 23.28 29.75
CA ARG A 50 -8.31 24.30 28.80
C ARG A 50 -7.75 23.66 27.52
N TYR A 51 -7.22 22.46 27.63
CA TYR A 51 -6.69 21.68 26.50
C TYR A 51 -7.77 21.05 25.62
N GLY A 52 -9.04 21.09 26.03
CA GLY A 52 -10.19 20.67 25.22
C GLY A 52 -10.87 19.38 25.67
N LEU A 53 -10.53 18.86 26.87
CA LEU A 53 -11.19 17.69 27.48
C LEU A 53 -12.32 18.17 28.42
N PRO A 54 -13.61 18.18 28.00
CA PRO A 54 -14.71 18.52 28.89
C PRO A 54 -14.88 17.46 29.99
N GLY A 55 -15.31 17.88 31.19
CA GLY A 55 -15.33 17.05 32.40
C GLY A 55 -16.19 15.78 32.39
N LYS A 56 -16.94 15.51 31.31
CA LYS A 56 -17.65 14.24 31.05
C LYS A 56 -16.82 13.20 30.28
N GLN A 57 -15.72 13.58 29.64
CA GLN A 57 -14.83 12.68 28.87
C GLN A 57 -13.57 12.30 29.67
N GLN A 58 -13.71 12.16 30.99
CA GLN A 58 -12.58 12.01 31.93
C GLN A 58 -12.69 10.77 32.84
N THR A 59 -13.71 9.92 32.70
CA THR A 59 -13.87 8.67 33.48
C THR A 59 -14.42 7.52 32.64
N ILE A 60 -13.97 6.30 32.90
CA ILE A 60 -14.53 5.06 32.32
C ILE A 60 -15.91 4.77 32.94
N ASP A 61 -16.11 5.15 34.21
CA ASP A 61 -17.31 4.88 34.99
C ASP A 61 -18.56 5.49 34.36
N ALA A 62 -18.44 6.63 33.67
CA ALA A 62 -19.55 7.25 32.95
C ALA A 62 -20.09 6.38 31.79
N LEU A 63 -19.26 5.51 31.20
CA LEU A 63 -19.70 4.50 30.24
C LEU A 63 -20.29 3.28 30.96
N ALA A 64 -19.68 2.84 32.06
CA ALA A 64 -20.16 1.70 32.82
C ALA A 64 -21.55 1.96 33.44
N ASP A 65 -21.78 3.14 34.00
CA ASP A 65 -23.05 3.54 34.58
C ASP A 65 -24.14 3.72 33.52
N ALA A 66 -23.80 4.28 32.35
CA ALA A 66 -24.72 4.34 31.21
C ALA A 66 -25.12 2.95 30.66
N ILE A 67 -24.27 1.94 30.82
CA ILE A 67 -24.59 0.53 30.50
C ILE A 67 -25.46 -0.10 31.59
N LYS A 68 -25.21 0.20 32.89
CA LYS A 68 -26.03 -0.28 34.02
C LYS A 68 -27.46 0.28 33.99
N ASP A 69 -27.61 1.56 33.65
CA ASP A 69 -28.90 2.25 33.52
C ASP A 69 -29.67 1.90 32.23
N CYS A 70 -29.06 1.12 31.32
CA CYS A 70 -29.72 0.71 30.09
C CYS A 70 -30.86 -0.27 30.39
N LYS A 71 -32.10 0.15 30.08
CA LYS A 71 -33.32 -0.65 30.29
C LYS A 71 -33.52 -1.79 29.26
N GLY A 72 -32.48 -2.16 28.52
CA GLY A 72 -32.52 -3.17 27.46
C GLY A 72 -31.22 -3.98 27.37
N SER A 73 -31.27 -5.09 26.61
CA SER A 73 -30.16 -6.03 26.49
C SER A 73 -28.97 -5.42 25.73
N THR A 74 -27.86 -5.17 26.44
CA THR A 74 -26.61 -4.67 25.87
C THR A 74 -25.57 -5.77 25.77
N MET A 75 -25.06 -6.03 24.57
CA MET A 75 -23.95 -6.96 24.32
C MET A 75 -22.66 -6.15 24.16
N LEU A 76 -21.75 -6.25 25.15
CA LEU A 76 -20.43 -5.62 25.09
C LEU A 76 -19.39 -6.62 24.55
N VAL A 77 -18.57 -6.16 23.60
CA VAL A 77 -17.39 -6.88 23.11
C VAL A 77 -16.16 -6.02 23.42
N SER A 78 -15.29 -6.51 24.31
CA SER A 78 -14.14 -5.74 24.82
C SER A 78 -12.92 -6.64 25.01
N HIS A 79 -11.74 -6.03 24.93
CA HIS A 79 -10.46 -6.59 25.36
C HIS A 79 -9.94 -5.93 26.66
N ASP A 80 -10.51 -4.78 27.06
CA ASP A 80 -10.25 -4.16 28.35
C ASP A 80 -11.08 -4.83 29.45
N PHE A 81 -10.38 -5.26 30.49
CA PHE A 81 -10.86 -6.00 31.65
C PHE A 81 -11.70 -5.13 32.59
N ARG A 82 -11.41 -3.82 32.69
CA ARG A 82 -12.04 -2.89 33.63
C ARG A 82 -13.55 -2.66 33.35
N PRO A 83 -13.98 -2.27 32.13
CA PRO A 83 -15.41 -2.15 31.84
C PRO A 83 -16.12 -3.50 31.92
N ILE A 84 -15.49 -4.60 31.53
CA ILE A 84 -16.06 -5.96 31.69
C ILE A 84 -16.36 -6.23 33.17
N GLN A 85 -15.39 -6.01 34.06
CA GLN A 85 -15.57 -6.21 35.51
C GLN A 85 -16.65 -5.29 36.11
N GLN A 86 -16.86 -4.09 35.55
CA GLN A 86 -17.88 -3.15 36.04
C GLN A 86 -19.31 -3.40 35.52
N VAL A 87 -19.52 -4.10 34.39
CA VAL A 87 -20.84 -4.23 33.76
C VAL A 87 -21.29 -5.67 33.42
N ALA A 88 -20.38 -6.64 33.36
CA ALA A 88 -20.73 -7.98 32.89
C ALA A 88 -21.52 -8.80 33.92
N GLN A 89 -22.51 -9.56 33.45
CA GLN A 89 -23.40 -10.38 34.30
C GLN A 89 -23.37 -11.88 33.93
N GLU A 90 -22.97 -12.22 32.70
CA GLU A 90 -22.63 -13.59 32.27
C GLU A 90 -21.50 -13.50 31.24
N ILE A 91 -20.34 -14.09 31.51
CA ILE A 91 -19.17 -14.03 30.61
C ILE A 91 -19.24 -15.18 29.60
N TRP A 92 -18.92 -14.90 28.34
CA TRP A 92 -18.85 -15.89 27.27
C TRP A 92 -17.50 -15.76 26.54
N VAL A 93 -16.87 -16.89 26.26
CA VAL A 93 -15.50 -16.99 25.72
C VAL A 93 -15.56 -17.58 24.31
N CYS A 94 -15.02 -16.84 23.34
CA CYS A 94 -14.84 -17.33 21.97
C CYS A 94 -13.43 -17.94 21.83
N GLU A 95 -13.35 -19.27 21.70
CA GLU A 95 -12.11 -20.04 21.51
C GLU A 95 -12.38 -21.23 20.57
N LYS A 96 -11.45 -21.51 19.64
CA LYS A 96 -11.41 -22.72 18.78
C LYS A 96 -12.79 -23.08 18.16
N PRO A 97 -13.19 -22.39 17.07
CA PRO A 97 -14.56 -22.24 16.54
C PRO A 97 -15.81 -22.28 17.45
N THR A 98 -15.69 -22.12 18.78
CA THR A 98 -16.84 -22.23 19.70
C THR A 98 -16.99 -21.00 20.59
N ILE A 99 -18.23 -20.70 20.98
CA ILE A 99 -18.56 -19.69 21.99
C ILE A 99 -19.15 -20.43 23.19
N THR A 100 -18.49 -20.37 24.34
CA THR A 100 -18.87 -21.10 25.55
C THR A 100 -19.12 -20.14 26.71
N ARG A 101 -20.17 -20.36 27.50
CA ARG A 101 -20.42 -19.54 28.69
C ARG A 101 -19.45 -19.93 29.81
N TRP A 102 -18.69 -18.95 30.30
CA TRP A 102 -17.83 -19.09 31.48
C TRP A 102 -18.69 -19.00 32.75
N LEU A 103 -18.40 -19.88 33.71
CA LEU A 103 -19.18 -20.01 34.96
C LEU A 103 -18.50 -19.39 36.19
N GLY A 104 -17.26 -18.93 36.05
CA GLY A 104 -16.55 -18.16 37.08
C GLY A 104 -16.69 -16.65 36.87
N ASP A 105 -16.03 -15.87 37.71
CA ASP A 105 -15.85 -14.44 37.47
C ASP A 105 -14.69 -14.17 36.49
N ILE A 106 -14.47 -12.89 36.20
CA ILE A 106 -13.44 -12.43 35.26
C ILE A 106 -12.01 -12.63 35.80
N LEU A 107 -11.84 -12.64 37.14
CA LEU A 107 -10.57 -12.91 37.81
C LEU A 107 -10.19 -14.41 37.73
N ALA A 108 -11.13 -15.30 37.98
CA ALA A 108 -10.96 -16.74 37.76
C ALA A 108 -10.65 -17.06 36.29
N TYR A 109 -11.25 -16.33 35.33
CA TYR A 109 -10.86 -16.46 33.92
C TYR A 109 -9.40 -16.05 33.68
N LYS A 110 -8.94 -14.94 34.29
CA LYS A 110 -7.56 -14.45 34.14
C LYS A 110 -6.53 -15.48 34.60
N GLU A 111 -6.77 -16.16 35.72
CA GLU A 111 -5.88 -17.22 36.21
C GLU A 111 -5.98 -18.51 35.39
N HIS A 112 -7.18 -18.90 34.92
CA HIS A 112 -7.35 -20.02 33.99
C HIS A 112 -6.67 -19.79 32.62
N PHE A 113 -6.66 -18.54 32.13
CA PHE A 113 -5.95 -18.19 30.90
C PHE A 113 -4.43 -18.25 31.08
N LYS A 114 -3.91 -17.78 32.23
CA LYS A 114 -2.48 -17.96 32.59
C LYS A 114 -2.10 -19.44 32.67
N SER A 115 -2.90 -20.29 33.34
CA SER A 115 -2.58 -21.71 33.47
C SER A 115 -2.59 -22.42 32.11
N LYS A 116 -3.54 -22.10 31.22
CA LYS A 116 -3.54 -22.58 29.83
C LYS A 116 -2.23 -22.26 29.09
N LEU A 117 -1.72 -21.04 29.20
CA LEU A 117 -0.47 -20.65 28.53
C LEU A 117 0.73 -21.47 29.05
N VAL A 118 0.84 -21.66 30.37
CA VAL A 118 1.90 -22.48 30.99
C VAL A 118 1.80 -23.95 30.55
N ASP A 119 0.58 -24.52 30.46
CA ASP A 119 0.37 -25.88 29.97
C ASP A 119 0.69 -26.04 28.47
N GLU A 120 0.32 -25.08 27.61
CA GLU A 120 0.67 -25.12 26.18
C GLU A 120 2.20 -24.98 25.95
N GLU A 121 2.91 -24.21 26.78
CA GLU A 121 4.38 -24.10 26.79
C GLU A 121 5.08 -25.40 27.27
N LEU A 122 4.51 -26.06 28.29
CA LEU A 122 4.92 -27.40 28.75
C LEU A 122 4.61 -28.52 27.73
N GLN A 123 3.60 -28.36 26.88
CA GLN A 123 3.30 -29.28 25.77
C GLN A 123 4.30 -29.10 24.61
N LEU A 124 4.64 -27.85 24.26
CA LEU A 124 5.60 -27.52 23.20
C LEU A 124 7.01 -28.05 23.52
N THR A 125 7.48 -27.87 24.75
CA THR A 125 8.78 -28.38 25.22
C THR A 125 8.87 -29.91 25.27
N LYS A 126 7.77 -30.61 25.61
CA LYS A 126 7.71 -32.08 25.52
C LYS A 126 7.72 -32.59 24.07
N ARG A 127 7.05 -31.88 23.14
CA ARG A 127 7.04 -32.23 21.72
C ARG A 127 8.42 -32.09 21.06
N THR A 128 9.20 -31.07 21.39
CA THR A 128 10.54 -30.88 20.80
C THR A 128 11.57 -31.90 21.28
N HIS A 129 11.43 -32.45 22.49
CA HIS A 129 12.29 -33.55 22.96
C HIS A 129 12.03 -34.87 22.22
N ASN A 130 10.77 -35.25 21.99
CA ASN A 130 10.44 -36.55 21.41
C ASN A 130 10.91 -36.73 19.95
N VAL A 131 11.06 -35.63 19.20
CA VAL A 131 11.52 -35.66 17.79
C VAL A 131 12.99 -36.10 17.63
N LYS A 132 13.82 -36.03 18.69
CA LYS A 132 15.22 -36.48 18.65
C LYS A 132 15.41 -37.97 18.96
N GLY A 133 14.36 -38.71 19.35
CA GLY A 133 14.47 -40.09 19.84
C GLY A 133 14.33 -41.23 18.81
N GLY A 134 14.14 -40.94 17.51
CA GLY A 134 13.62 -41.92 16.56
C GLY A 134 14.40 -42.14 15.26
N ARG A 135 15.54 -42.85 15.30
CA ARG A 135 16.11 -43.55 14.13
C ARG A 135 16.83 -44.85 14.55
N GLY A 136 16.30 -45.99 14.09
CA GLY A 136 16.87 -47.32 14.36
C GLY A 136 17.18 -48.11 13.08
N THR A 137 18.35 -48.75 13.08
CA THR A 137 18.65 -50.12 12.58
C THR A 137 18.18 -50.59 11.20
N HIS A 138 19.15 -50.85 10.30
CA HIS A 138 19.45 -52.12 9.59
C HIS A 138 20.28 -51.83 8.31
N GLY A 139 21.35 -52.53 7.94
CA GLY A 139 22.16 -53.57 8.60
C GLY A 139 23.26 -54.14 7.65
N LEU A 140 24.22 -54.94 8.17
CA LEU A 140 25.30 -55.69 7.45
C LEU A 140 26.45 -54.81 6.85
N ARG A 141 27.74 -55.21 6.74
CA ARG A 141 28.49 -56.45 7.09
C ARG A 141 30.02 -56.17 7.26
N GLY A 142 30.67 -56.64 8.35
CA GLY A 142 32.15 -56.67 8.52
C GLY A 142 32.85 -55.31 8.76
N THR A 143 34.07 -55.19 9.31
CA THR A 143 35.03 -56.15 9.90
C THR A 143 35.92 -55.47 10.97
N GLU A 144 36.27 -56.22 12.03
CA GLU A 144 37.48 -56.13 12.88
C GLU A 144 37.90 -54.86 13.69
N ALA A 145 38.32 -55.16 14.94
CA ALA A 145 39.49 -54.61 15.67
C ALA A 145 39.52 -53.18 16.31
N SER A 146 39.18 -53.17 17.61
CA SER A 146 40.06 -52.74 18.73
C SER A 146 40.16 -51.28 19.27
N LYS A 147 40.16 -51.23 20.61
CA LYS A 147 40.87 -50.31 21.56
C LYS A 147 40.31 -48.93 21.96
N LYS A 148 39.69 -48.97 23.16
CA LYS A 148 40.03 -48.23 24.41
C LYS A 148 39.56 -46.77 24.64
N LYS A 149 38.85 -46.65 25.78
CA LYS A 149 38.77 -45.55 26.77
C LYS A 149 38.27 -44.16 26.32
N GLY A 150 37.49 -43.43 27.13
CA GLY A 150 36.87 -43.78 28.43
C GLY A 150 36.92 -42.61 29.43
N GLU A 151 35.89 -42.50 30.28
CA GLU A 151 35.70 -41.45 31.31
C GLU A 151 35.57 -40.01 30.72
N GLY A 152 34.90 -39.03 31.33
CA GLY A 152 34.03 -38.98 32.51
C GLY A 152 33.38 -37.57 32.62
N GLU A 153 32.25 -37.43 33.31
CA GLU A 153 31.50 -36.17 33.44
C GLU A 153 32.12 -35.22 34.49
N MET A 154 31.97 -33.90 34.31
CA MET A 154 31.76 -32.97 35.44
C MET A 154 31.07 -31.67 35.02
N ASP A 155 30.26 -31.12 35.93
CA ASP A 155 29.48 -29.89 35.82
C ASP A 155 30.29 -28.62 35.48
N GLN A 156 29.66 -27.67 34.77
CA GLN A 156 29.03 -26.51 35.44
C GLN A 156 28.17 -25.63 34.52
N GLN A 157 27.04 -25.18 35.04
CA GLN A 157 26.17 -24.17 34.44
C GLN A 157 26.76 -22.75 34.62
N LYS A 158 26.77 -21.93 33.55
CA LYS A 158 26.35 -20.50 33.57
C LYS A 158 26.48 -19.85 32.19
N GLY A 159 25.60 -18.88 31.91
CA GLY A 159 25.89 -17.81 30.95
C GLY A 159 25.35 -17.96 29.52
N GLU A 160 24.23 -18.64 29.29
CA GLU A 160 23.46 -18.45 28.05
C GLU A 160 22.67 -17.13 28.08
N GLU A 161 23.37 -16.01 27.87
CA GLU A 161 22.76 -14.76 27.38
C GLU A 161 23.45 -14.35 26.07
N GLU A 162 22.69 -13.69 25.18
CA GLU A 162 23.08 -13.37 23.80
C GLU A 162 23.60 -14.52 22.91
N LYS A 163 22.69 -15.23 22.21
CA LYS A 163 22.68 -15.39 20.73
C LYS A 163 21.65 -16.44 20.24
N LEU A 164 20.38 -16.06 20.10
CA LEU A 164 19.40 -16.85 19.34
C LEU A 164 18.48 -16.03 18.42
N PHE A 165 19.08 -15.13 17.62
CA PHE A 165 18.37 -14.43 16.53
C PHE A 165 19.18 -14.48 15.22
N LYS A 166 19.18 -15.64 14.53
CA LYS A 166 19.50 -15.83 13.10
C LYS A 166 19.30 -17.29 12.65
N HIS A 167 18.88 -17.46 11.39
CA HIS A 167 18.46 -18.72 10.71
C HIS A 167 17.04 -19.18 11.08
N CYS A 168 16.19 -19.65 10.15
CA CYS A 168 16.34 -19.66 8.68
C CYS A 168 14.99 -19.68 7.93
N GLN A 169 14.95 -19.08 6.74
CA GLN A 169 13.96 -19.35 5.68
C GLN A 169 14.67 -20.05 4.51
N VAL A 170 14.07 -21.11 3.96
CA VAL A 170 13.89 -21.52 2.53
C VAL A 170 13.56 -23.02 2.45
N PRO A 171 13.00 -23.58 1.35
CA PRO A 171 12.44 -22.97 0.12
C PRO A 171 10.99 -23.43 -0.23
N ASN A 172 10.46 -22.97 -1.36
CA ASN A 172 9.22 -23.48 -2.00
C ASN A 172 9.43 -24.80 -2.76
N ALA A 173 8.34 -25.54 -2.99
CA ALA A 173 8.15 -26.46 -4.12
C ALA A 173 6.66 -26.49 -4.55
N GLU A 174 6.39 -26.69 -5.85
CA GLU A 174 5.04 -26.86 -6.42
C GLU A 174 4.77 -28.35 -6.71
N ILE A 175 3.59 -28.89 -6.39
CA ILE A 175 2.92 -30.00 -7.08
C ILE A 175 1.39 -29.79 -7.02
N THR A 176 0.67 -30.30 -8.02
CA THR A 176 -0.78 -30.19 -8.25
C THR A 176 -1.64 -31.29 -7.62
N ALA A 177 -2.87 -30.91 -7.23
CA ALA A 177 -4.14 -31.64 -7.37
C ALA A 177 -4.46 -32.94 -6.57
N GLU A 178 -5.71 -32.92 -6.06
CA GLU A 178 -6.65 -34.02 -5.72
C GLU A 178 -6.52 -34.94 -4.47
N ASN A 179 -7.68 -34.99 -3.77
CA ASN A 179 -8.32 -36.11 -3.08
C ASN A 179 -7.73 -36.74 -1.78
N SER A 180 -8.24 -36.20 -0.66
CA SER A 180 -9.13 -36.89 0.32
C SER A 180 -8.59 -37.31 1.70
N LEU A 181 -9.46 -37.08 2.71
CA LEU A 181 -9.60 -37.71 4.04
C LEU A 181 -8.40 -37.76 5.03
N GLY A 182 -8.60 -37.18 6.23
CA GLY A 182 -7.98 -37.71 7.47
C GLY A 182 -7.43 -36.72 8.51
N ASN A 183 -8.29 -36.17 9.37
CA ASN A 183 -8.03 -35.65 10.74
C ASN A 183 -6.65 -35.10 11.16
N GLY A 184 -6.63 -33.81 11.57
CA GLY A 184 -6.29 -33.49 12.97
C GLY A 184 -5.18 -32.45 13.26
N GLY A 185 -5.57 -31.30 13.84
CA GLY A 185 -4.76 -30.60 14.87
C GLY A 185 -4.27 -29.17 14.58
N GLU A 186 -5.10 -28.15 14.84
CA GLU A 186 -4.63 -26.83 15.33
C GLU A 186 -4.42 -26.87 16.86
N PRO A 187 -3.57 -26.01 17.46
CA PRO A 187 -3.98 -24.66 17.90
C PRO A 187 -2.85 -23.61 17.65
N VAL A 188 -2.87 -22.31 18.03
CA VAL A 188 -3.60 -21.49 19.04
C VAL A 188 -3.82 -20.10 18.39
N SER A 189 -5.04 -19.58 18.16
CA SER A 189 -6.04 -18.97 19.07
C SER A 189 -5.66 -17.61 19.69
N ALA A 190 -6.56 -16.63 19.58
CA ALA A 190 -6.55 -15.37 20.33
C ALA A 190 -7.98 -15.08 20.83
N SER A 191 -8.18 -15.03 22.16
CA SER A 191 -9.51 -15.07 22.77
C SER A 191 -10.25 -13.74 22.69
N VAL A 192 -11.52 -13.78 22.30
CA VAL A 192 -12.46 -12.64 22.34
C VAL A 192 -13.56 -12.92 23.36
N HIS A 193 -13.89 -11.92 24.17
CA HIS A 193 -14.92 -12.01 25.20
C HIS A 193 -16.23 -11.36 24.77
N LEU A 194 -17.33 -12.05 25.08
CA LEU A 194 -18.70 -11.67 24.85
C LEU A 194 -19.45 -11.70 26.20
N THR A 195 -20.62 -11.06 26.30
CA THR A 195 -21.43 -11.07 27.53
C THR A 195 -22.91 -10.94 27.18
N ILE A 196 -23.73 -11.85 27.71
CA ILE A 196 -25.18 -11.94 27.40
C ILE A 196 -25.95 -12.33 28.66
N LYS A 197 -26.80 -11.43 29.17
CA LYS A 197 -27.75 -11.69 30.26
C LYS A 197 -29.08 -12.20 29.71
N LEU A 198 -29.63 -13.31 30.22
CA LEU A 198 -30.99 -13.75 29.87
C LEU A 198 -31.88 -14.16 31.07
N GLY A 199 -33.18 -13.92 30.91
CA GLY A 199 -34.23 -14.30 31.87
C GLY A 199 -34.70 -15.76 31.71
N ARG A 200 -35.54 -16.24 32.65
CA ARG A 200 -35.80 -17.68 32.86
C ARG A 200 -37.28 -18.01 33.09
N VAL A 201 -37.85 -18.90 32.27
CA VAL A 201 -39.10 -19.66 32.55
C VAL A 201 -38.97 -21.10 31.97
N GLN A 202 -39.74 -22.05 32.50
CA GLN A 202 -39.88 -23.49 32.15
C GLN A 202 -40.76 -23.69 30.88
N ALA A 203 -40.90 -24.83 30.17
CA ALA A 203 -40.19 -26.12 29.96
C ALA A 203 -40.92 -26.83 28.75
N THR A 204 -40.96 -28.14 28.42
CA THR A 204 -40.61 -29.45 29.05
C THR A 204 -40.59 -30.61 28.01
N ARG A 205 -39.90 -31.72 28.31
CA ARG A 205 -39.99 -33.09 27.71
C ARG A 205 -39.46 -33.34 26.26
N MET A 206 -39.02 -34.58 26.06
CA MET A 206 -38.64 -35.30 24.80
C MET A 206 -39.36 -36.69 24.84
N PRO A 207 -39.11 -37.73 23.97
CA PRO A 207 -38.22 -37.87 22.80
C PRO A 207 -38.77 -38.68 21.58
N SER A 208 -37.99 -38.73 20.47
CA SER A 208 -37.75 -39.87 19.53
C SER A 208 -36.91 -39.33 18.35
N GLU A 209 -35.71 -39.85 18.04
CA GLU A 209 -35.43 -41.03 17.20
C GLU A 209 -36.25 -41.07 15.89
N MET A 210 -35.71 -41.34 14.71
CA MET A 210 -34.38 -41.41 14.12
C MET A 210 -34.67 -41.85 12.67
N ASP A 211 -34.31 -41.06 11.67
CA ASP A 211 -33.83 -41.60 10.39
C ASP A 211 -33.17 -40.49 9.55
N LYS A 212 -32.21 -40.88 8.71
CA LYS A 212 -31.50 -39.96 7.80
C LYS A 212 -31.12 -40.65 6.49
N PRO A 213 -31.43 -40.04 5.34
CA PRO A 213 -30.45 -39.84 4.28
C PRO A 213 -29.69 -38.51 4.49
N LEU A 214 -28.63 -38.30 3.71
CA LEU A 214 -27.75 -37.13 3.82
C LEU A 214 -28.19 -36.01 2.85
N ILE A 215 -28.00 -34.75 3.29
CA ILE A 215 -28.29 -33.48 2.58
C ILE A 215 -29.77 -33.08 2.56
N SER A 216 -30.13 -32.09 3.38
CA SER A 216 -31.31 -31.23 3.20
C SER A 216 -31.14 -29.86 3.90
N ASP A 217 -31.45 -28.79 3.17
CA ASP A 217 -32.23 -27.61 3.58
C ASP A 217 -32.26 -27.21 5.08
N HIS A 218 -31.32 -26.36 5.48
CA HIS A 218 -31.42 -25.56 6.73
C HIS A 218 -30.86 -24.13 6.56
N LEU A 219 -31.35 -23.42 5.53
CA LEU A 219 -31.23 -21.95 5.41
C LEU A 219 -32.55 -21.26 5.00
N VAL A 220 -33.66 -21.99 4.97
CA VAL A 220 -35.03 -21.46 4.84
C VAL A 220 -35.92 -22.23 5.81
N ASP A 221 -36.87 -21.51 6.41
CA ASP A 221 -37.89 -21.93 7.38
C ASP A 221 -37.41 -22.50 8.74
N SER A 222 -38.00 -22.07 9.87
CA SER A 222 -38.73 -20.81 10.11
C SER A 222 -38.90 -20.59 11.61
N ASP A 223 -38.83 -19.33 12.06
CA ASP A 223 -39.45 -18.95 13.35
C ASP A 223 -40.13 -17.57 13.27
N GLY A 224 -41.23 -17.55 12.51
CA GLY A 224 -42.53 -17.12 13.05
C GLY A 224 -42.75 -15.64 13.37
N SER A 225 -41.76 -14.76 13.30
CA SER A 225 -41.93 -13.32 13.54
C SER A 225 -41.78 -12.51 12.24
N LEU A 226 -42.84 -11.79 11.88
CA LEU A 226 -42.91 -11.02 10.64
C LEU A 226 -41.94 -9.83 10.65
N ALA A 227 -40.75 -10.06 10.12
CA ALA A 227 -39.95 -8.99 9.51
C ALA A 227 -40.66 -8.54 8.22
N GLU A 228 -41.70 -7.71 8.37
CA GLU A 228 -42.25 -6.95 7.24
C GLU A 228 -41.11 -6.21 6.50
N PRO A 229 -41.21 -6.01 5.18
CA PRO A 229 -40.24 -5.19 4.46
C PRO A 229 -40.16 -3.83 5.14
N HIS A 230 -38.98 -3.44 5.66
CA HIS A 230 -38.82 -2.16 6.37
C HIS A 230 -39.36 -1.00 5.51
N MET A 231 -40.55 -0.49 5.87
CA MET A 231 -41.36 0.41 5.03
C MET A 231 -40.75 1.80 4.79
N GLY A 232 -39.55 2.06 5.33
CA GLY A 232 -38.72 3.24 5.06
C GLY A 232 -37.34 2.94 4.44
N ALA A 233 -37.04 1.69 4.07
CA ALA A 233 -35.77 1.35 3.41
C ALA A 233 -35.74 1.91 1.97
N PRO A 234 -34.72 2.69 1.57
CA PRO A 234 -34.68 3.30 0.26
C PRO A 234 -34.62 2.25 -0.86
N ARG A 235 -35.52 2.39 -1.84
CA ARG A 235 -35.61 1.52 -3.02
C ARG A 235 -34.63 1.95 -4.11
N VAL A 236 -33.88 0.99 -4.62
CA VAL A 236 -32.90 1.15 -5.70
C VAL A 236 -33.30 0.25 -6.87
N GLY A 237 -33.33 0.83 -8.07
CA GLY A 237 -33.61 0.10 -9.30
C GLY A 237 -32.35 -0.42 -9.96
N ILE A 238 -32.44 -1.57 -10.63
CA ILE A 238 -31.39 -2.09 -11.53
C ILE A 238 -32.04 -2.50 -12.85
N LEU A 239 -31.61 -1.90 -13.96
CA LEU A 239 -31.98 -2.33 -15.31
C LEU A 239 -30.88 -3.27 -15.82
N GLY A 240 -31.23 -4.55 -16.02
CA GLY A 240 -30.29 -5.58 -16.48
C GLY A 240 -30.32 -6.86 -15.63
N SER A 241 -29.93 -7.98 -16.24
CA SER A 241 -30.02 -9.32 -15.64
C SER A 241 -28.72 -10.13 -15.71
N GLY A 242 -27.59 -9.48 -16.02
CA GLY A 242 -26.26 -10.10 -16.09
C GLY A 242 -25.53 -10.15 -14.74
N ASP A 243 -24.30 -10.68 -14.75
CA ASP A 243 -23.51 -10.90 -13.53
C ASP A 243 -23.28 -9.63 -12.69
N PHE A 244 -23.00 -8.50 -13.34
CA PHE A 244 -22.81 -7.24 -12.64
C PHE A 244 -24.10 -6.77 -11.93
N ALA A 245 -25.26 -6.87 -12.60
CA ALA A 245 -26.56 -6.56 -12.02
C ALA A 245 -26.87 -7.43 -10.81
N ARG A 246 -26.59 -8.74 -10.91
CA ARG A 246 -26.72 -9.71 -9.82
C ARG A 246 -25.81 -9.38 -8.64
N SER A 247 -24.52 -9.14 -8.88
CA SER A 247 -23.57 -8.78 -7.83
C SER A 247 -23.92 -7.46 -7.14
N LEU A 248 -24.40 -6.48 -7.91
CA LEU A 248 -24.84 -5.19 -7.39
C LEU A 248 -26.09 -5.34 -6.52
N ALA A 249 -27.08 -6.15 -6.94
CA ALA A 249 -28.24 -6.48 -6.12
C ALA A 249 -27.84 -7.12 -4.79
N THR A 250 -26.94 -8.11 -4.81
CA THR A 250 -26.40 -8.75 -3.60
C THR A 250 -25.71 -7.73 -2.68
N ARG A 251 -24.92 -6.79 -3.23
CA ARG A 251 -24.22 -5.77 -2.42
C ARG A 251 -25.19 -4.76 -1.81
N LEU A 252 -26.18 -4.29 -2.57
CA LEU A 252 -27.20 -3.34 -2.12
C LEU A 252 -28.08 -3.93 -1.01
N LEU A 253 -28.59 -5.14 -1.20
CA LEU A 253 -29.35 -5.87 -0.17
C LEU A 253 -28.50 -6.09 1.09
N GLY A 254 -27.25 -6.56 0.93
CA GLY A 254 -26.27 -6.70 2.01
C GLY A 254 -25.78 -5.39 2.63
N SER A 255 -26.29 -4.24 2.17
CA SER A 255 -26.04 -2.90 2.72
C SER A 255 -27.33 -2.19 3.16
N GLY A 256 -28.46 -2.91 3.26
CA GLY A 256 -29.73 -2.41 3.80
C GLY A 256 -30.67 -1.72 2.80
N PHE A 257 -30.37 -1.75 1.49
CA PHE A 257 -31.25 -1.20 0.46
C PHE A 257 -32.30 -2.21 0.01
N SER A 258 -33.50 -1.73 -0.31
CA SER A 258 -34.49 -2.54 -1.04
C SER A 258 -34.19 -2.49 -2.54
N VAL A 259 -34.16 -3.63 -3.22
CA VAL A 259 -33.73 -3.73 -4.63
C VAL A 259 -34.85 -4.26 -5.51
N VAL A 260 -35.14 -3.53 -6.60
CA VAL A 260 -36.01 -3.98 -7.68
C VAL A 260 -35.22 -4.08 -8.99
N VAL A 261 -35.42 -5.15 -9.75
CA VAL A 261 -34.63 -5.52 -10.92
C VAL A 261 -35.54 -5.66 -12.14
N GLY A 262 -35.33 -4.80 -13.14
CA GLY A 262 -36.02 -4.83 -14.42
C GLY A 262 -35.33 -5.79 -15.39
N SER A 263 -36.00 -6.89 -15.71
CA SER A 263 -35.56 -7.87 -16.71
C SER A 263 -36.54 -7.98 -17.88
N ARG A 264 -36.02 -8.28 -19.07
CA ARG A 264 -36.84 -8.65 -20.25
C ARG A 264 -37.57 -9.99 -20.08
N ASN A 265 -37.16 -10.81 -19.11
CA ASN A 265 -37.81 -12.08 -18.78
C ASN A 265 -37.67 -12.36 -17.26
N PRO A 266 -38.49 -11.72 -16.41
CA PRO A 266 -38.37 -11.83 -14.97
C PRO A 266 -38.55 -13.27 -14.47
N LYS A 267 -39.46 -14.04 -15.08
CA LYS A 267 -39.72 -15.45 -14.74
C LYS A 267 -38.46 -16.33 -14.85
N ARG A 268 -37.62 -16.11 -15.86
CA ARG A 268 -36.32 -16.81 -16.00
C ARG A 268 -35.22 -16.20 -15.12
N THR A 269 -35.26 -14.90 -14.86
CA THR A 269 -34.20 -14.19 -14.11
C THR A 269 -34.31 -14.36 -12.60
N ALA A 270 -35.52 -14.47 -12.03
CA ALA A 270 -35.76 -14.44 -10.58
C ALA A 270 -34.87 -15.41 -9.78
N GLY A 271 -34.84 -16.69 -10.17
CA GLY A 271 -34.04 -17.73 -9.48
C GLY A 271 -32.51 -17.60 -9.61
N LEU A 272 -31.99 -16.56 -10.27
CA LEU A 272 -30.56 -16.24 -10.31
C LEU A 272 -30.18 -15.09 -9.37
N PHE A 273 -31.16 -14.34 -8.86
CA PHE A 273 -30.96 -13.21 -7.95
C PHE A 273 -31.23 -13.63 -6.50
N PRO A 274 -30.76 -12.88 -5.49
CA PRO A 274 -31.11 -13.16 -4.10
C PRO A 274 -32.62 -13.05 -3.88
N SER A 275 -33.22 -13.93 -3.08
CA SER A 275 -34.68 -14.04 -2.89
C SER A 275 -35.36 -12.77 -2.36
N SER A 276 -34.60 -11.83 -1.80
CA SER A 276 -35.05 -10.52 -1.31
C SER A 276 -34.97 -9.39 -2.36
N ALA A 277 -34.48 -9.65 -3.58
CA ALA A 277 -34.60 -8.72 -4.71
C ALA A 277 -35.90 -8.98 -5.49
N GLN A 278 -36.71 -7.94 -5.71
CA GLN A 278 -37.92 -8.04 -6.51
C GLN A 278 -37.56 -8.01 -8.01
N VAL A 279 -37.64 -9.15 -8.71
CA VAL A 279 -37.39 -9.21 -10.16
C VAL A 279 -38.70 -9.12 -10.94
N THR A 280 -38.85 -8.09 -11.78
CA THR A 280 -40.07 -7.78 -12.54
C THR A 280 -39.74 -7.29 -13.96
N PHE A 281 -40.71 -6.90 -14.78
CA PHE A 281 -40.42 -6.33 -16.09
C PHE A 281 -39.78 -4.94 -15.95
N GLN A 282 -39.26 -4.40 -17.04
CA GLN A 282 -38.48 -3.16 -16.99
C GLN A 282 -39.34 -1.95 -16.59
N GLU A 283 -40.61 -1.93 -16.99
CA GLU A 283 -41.57 -0.85 -16.74
C GLU A 283 -41.95 -0.70 -15.25
N GLU A 284 -42.35 -1.80 -14.57
CA GLU A 284 -42.67 -1.69 -13.14
C GLU A 284 -41.41 -1.44 -12.30
N ALA A 285 -40.25 -1.99 -12.72
CA ALA A 285 -38.99 -1.84 -12.00
C ALA A 285 -38.48 -0.39 -11.95
N VAL A 286 -38.66 0.39 -13.01
CA VAL A 286 -38.25 1.80 -13.03
C VAL A 286 -39.24 2.72 -12.29
N THR A 287 -40.49 2.30 -12.14
CA THR A 287 -41.57 3.17 -11.64
C THR A 287 -41.31 3.65 -10.20
N SER A 288 -40.96 2.77 -9.25
CA SER A 288 -40.84 3.13 -7.83
C SER A 288 -39.48 3.72 -7.33
N PRO A 289 -38.30 3.37 -7.89
CA PRO A 289 -37.03 3.92 -7.40
C PRO A 289 -36.76 5.37 -7.83
N GLY A 290 -36.03 6.14 -7.01
CA GLY A 290 -35.46 7.44 -7.42
C GLY A 290 -34.09 7.33 -8.11
N VAL A 291 -33.36 6.23 -7.87
CA VAL A 291 -32.04 5.94 -8.42
C VAL A 291 -32.08 4.57 -9.12
N ILE A 292 -31.61 4.51 -10.36
CA ILE A 292 -31.65 3.32 -11.21
C ILE A 292 -30.26 3.08 -11.81
N PHE A 293 -29.71 1.90 -11.57
CA PHE A 293 -28.43 1.47 -12.14
C PHE A 293 -28.64 0.84 -13.52
N VAL A 294 -27.97 1.36 -14.55
CA VAL A 294 -28.06 0.90 -15.94
C VAL A 294 -27.00 -0.19 -16.18
N ALA A 295 -27.28 -1.39 -15.69
CA ALA A 295 -26.41 -2.56 -15.74
C ALA A 295 -26.56 -3.38 -17.04
N VAL A 296 -26.52 -2.68 -18.18
CA VAL A 296 -26.49 -3.23 -19.55
C VAL A 296 -25.35 -2.60 -20.36
N PHE A 297 -24.99 -3.20 -21.49
CA PHE A 297 -23.95 -2.67 -22.40
C PHE A 297 -24.49 -1.54 -23.30
N ARG A 298 -23.58 -0.72 -23.85
CA ARG A 298 -23.90 0.55 -24.55
C ARG A 298 -24.86 0.37 -25.73
N GLU A 299 -24.66 -0.69 -26.52
CA GLU A 299 -25.47 -1.04 -27.70
C GLU A 299 -26.92 -1.43 -27.36
N HIS A 300 -27.22 -1.65 -26.08
CA HIS A 300 -28.57 -1.88 -25.58
C HIS A 300 -29.25 -0.62 -25.02
N TYR A 301 -28.58 0.53 -24.91
CA TYR A 301 -29.15 1.73 -24.26
C TYR A 301 -30.40 2.27 -24.98
N SER A 302 -30.40 2.28 -26.31
CA SER A 302 -31.56 2.70 -27.12
C SER A 302 -32.80 1.80 -26.93
N SER A 303 -32.62 0.55 -26.50
CA SER A 303 -33.75 -0.34 -26.18
C SER A 303 -34.51 0.07 -24.91
N LEU A 304 -33.93 0.95 -24.09
CA LEU A 304 -34.55 1.50 -22.88
C LEU A 304 -35.38 2.76 -23.16
N CYS A 305 -35.32 3.34 -24.37
CA CYS A 305 -36.00 4.60 -24.70
C CYS A 305 -37.54 4.52 -24.64
N GLY A 306 -38.13 3.32 -24.67
CA GLY A 306 -39.55 3.12 -24.38
C GLY A 306 -39.95 3.40 -22.91
N LEU A 307 -38.97 3.53 -22.01
CA LEU A 307 -39.18 3.83 -20.59
C LEU A 307 -39.03 5.33 -20.27
N SER A 308 -38.75 6.18 -21.26
CA SER A 308 -38.35 7.59 -21.05
C SER A 308 -39.32 8.39 -20.17
N ASP A 309 -40.64 8.22 -20.36
CA ASP A 309 -41.66 8.92 -19.59
C ASP A 309 -41.69 8.47 -18.12
N GLN A 310 -41.44 7.19 -17.87
CA GLN A 310 -41.33 6.63 -16.52
C GLN A 310 -40.00 7.00 -15.85
N LEU A 311 -38.94 7.26 -16.64
CA LEU A 311 -37.61 7.60 -16.17
C LEU A 311 -37.42 9.10 -15.84
N ALA A 312 -38.28 9.97 -16.36
CA ALA A 312 -38.15 11.42 -16.23
C ALA A 312 -37.91 11.88 -14.76
N GLY A 313 -36.90 12.72 -14.56
CA GLY A 313 -36.51 13.25 -13.25
C GLY A 313 -35.72 12.29 -12.35
N LYS A 314 -35.49 11.03 -12.76
CA LYS A 314 -34.74 10.05 -11.96
C LYS A 314 -33.22 10.13 -12.18
N ILE A 315 -32.47 9.55 -11.25
CA ILE A 315 -31.02 9.44 -11.33
C ILE A 315 -30.66 8.12 -12.04
N LEU A 316 -29.93 8.22 -13.15
CA LEU A 316 -29.42 7.08 -13.91
C LEU A 316 -27.94 6.88 -13.61
N VAL A 317 -27.57 5.73 -13.05
CA VAL A 317 -26.17 5.40 -12.76
C VAL A 317 -25.61 4.54 -13.90
N ASP A 318 -24.74 5.14 -14.71
CA ASP A 318 -23.97 4.42 -15.74
C ASP A 318 -22.80 3.69 -15.07
N VAL A 319 -22.85 2.36 -15.14
CA VAL A 319 -21.82 1.44 -14.62
C VAL A 319 -21.03 0.74 -15.72
N SER A 320 -21.19 1.15 -16.97
CA SER A 320 -20.56 0.48 -18.12
C SER A 320 -19.04 0.66 -18.13
N ASN A 321 -18.35 -0.40 -18.53
CA ASN A 321 -16.90 -0.41 -18.73
C ASN A 321 -16.62 -0.77 -20.20
N PRO A 322 -16.46 0.23 -21.10
CA PRO A 322 -16.22 -0.02 -22.51
C PRO A 322 -14.85 -0.67 -22.72
N THR A 323 -14.70 -1.46 -23.79
CA THR A 323 -13.41 -1.97 -24.27
C THR A 323 -12.53 -0.87 -24.86
N GLU A 324 -11.22 -1.13 -25.04
CA GLU A 324 -10.32 -0.18 -25.72
C GLU A 324 -10.83 0.19 -27.13
N GLN A 325 -11.43 -0.77 -27.86
CA GLN A 325 -11.94 -0.53 -29.20
C GLN A 325 -13.17 0.38 -29.22
N GLU A 326 -14.08 0.25 -28.25
CA GLU A 326 -15.26 1.10 -28.12
C GLU A 326 -14.88 2.51 -27.66
N HIS A 327 -14.02 2.62 -26.64
CA HIS A 327 -13.53 3.91 -26.13
C HIS A 327 -12.74 4.74 -27.16
N LEU A 328 -12.10 4.07 -28.13
CA LEU A 328 -11.44 4.70 -29.28
C LEU A 328 -12.40 4.99 -30.45
N ARG A 329 -13.48 4.21 -30.61
CA ARG A 329 -14.49 4.40 -31.66
C ARG A 329 -15.42 5.59 -31.38
N HIS A 330 -15.81 5.78 -30.13
CA HIS A 330 -16.75 6.84 -29.72
C HIS A 330 -16.00 8.07 -29.21
N GLN A 331 -16.49 9.27 -29.56
CA GLN A 331 -15.90 10.55 -29.08
C GLN A 331 -16.46 10.99 -27.73
N GLU A 332 -17.75 10.76 -27.53
CA GLU A 332 -18.44 10.82 -26.23
C GLU A 332 -18.19 9.55 -25.41
N SER A 333 -18.28 9.66 -24.08
CA SER A 333 -18.38 8.53 -23.16
C SER A 333 -19.71 7.78 -23.31
N ASN A 334 -19.87 6.67 -22.59
CA ASN A 334 -21.17 5.99 -22.51
C ASN A 334 -22.17 6.79 -21.66
N ALA A 335 -21.70 7.51 -20.65
CA ALA A 335 -22.56 8.29 -19.77
C ALA A 335 -23.08 9.57 -20.44
N GLU A 336 -22.26 10.24 -21.26
CA GLU A 336 -22.72 11.35 -22.12
C GLU A 336 -23.74 10.85 -23.16
N TYR A 337 -23.50 9.69 -23.77
CA TYR A 337 -24.45 9.05 -24.68
C TYR A 337 -25.78 8.71 -23.98
N LEU A 338 -25.73 8.13 -22.77
CA LEU A 338 -26.91 7.85 -21.96
C LEU A 338 -27.69 9.13 -21.61
N ALA A 339 -26.99 10.24 -21.32
CA ALA A 339 -27.61 11.54 -21.08
C ALA A 339 -28.29 12.10 -22.34
N SER A 340 -27.72 11.88 -23.53
CA SER A 340 -28.34 12.27 -24.81
C SER A 340 -29.64 11.51 -25.11
N LEU A 341 -29.75 10.26 -24.66
CA LEU A 341 -30.95 9.42 -24.80
C LEU A 341 -32.02 9.76 -23.74
N PHE A 342 -31.61 10.25 -22.57
CA PHE A 342 -32.50 10.56 -21.44
C PHE A 342 -32.25 11.98 -20.89
N PRO A 343 -32.51 13.04 -21.67
CA PRO A 343 -32.19 14.43 -21.30
C PRO A 343 -33.01 14.96 -20.11
N THR A 344 -34.08 14.27 -19.71
CA THR A 344 -34.90 14.54 -18.53
C THR A 344 -34.35 13.89 -17.25
N CYS A 345 -33.24 13.16 -17.32
CA CYS A 345 -32.69 12.36 -16.23
C CYS A 345 -31.34 12.89 -15.74
N ALA A 346 -30.99 12.59 -14.49
CA ALA A 346 -29.71 12.95 -13.89
C ALA A 346 -28.71 11.79 -14.05
N VAL A 347 -27.86 11.85 -15.08
CA VAL A 347 -26.85 10.79 -15.31
C VAL A 347 -25.64 10.96 -14.38
N VAL A 348 -25.20 9.86 -13.78
CA VAL A 348 -24.00 9.77 -12.93
C VAL A 348 -23.14 8.60 -13.40
N LYS A 349 -21.87 8.83 -13.73
CA LYS A 349 -20.91 7.75 -13.98
C LYS A 349 -20.36 7.25 -12.65
N ALA A 350 -20.46 5.94 -12.37
CA ALA A 350 -19.88 5.31 -11.18
C ALA A 350 -19.61 3.80 -11.37
N PHE A 351 -18.95 3.16 -10.41
CA PHE A 351 -18.70 1.71 -10.27
C PHE A 351 -17.99 0.95 -11.42
N ASN A 352 -17.74 1.55 -12.58
CA ASN A 352 -17.08 0.89 -13.72
C ASN A 352 -15.67 0.34 -13.41
N VAL A 353 -15.01 0.85 -12.37
CA VAL A 353 -13.70 0.36 -11.87
C VAL A 353 -13.79 -0.80 -10.88
N ILE A 354 -14.99 -1.19 -10.46
CA ILE A 354 -15.23 -2.23 -9.46
C ILE A 354 -15.62 -3.53 -10.17
N SER A 355 -15.04 -4.67 -9.77
CA SER A 355 -15.39 -5.95 -10.37
C SER A 355 -16.69 -6.51 -9.79
N ALA A 356 -17.41 -7.32 -10.59
CA ALA A 356 -18.58 -8.06 -10.12
C ALA A 356 -18.26 -9.00 -8.95
N TRP A 357 -17.01 -9.47 -8.81
CA TRP A 357 -16.54 -10.25 -7.66
C TRP A 357 -16.37 -9.38 -6.40
N THR A 358 -15.80 -8.18 -6.53
CA THR A 358 -15.62 -7.22 -5.42
C THR A 358 -16.96 -6.77 -4.83
N LEU A 359 -18.03 -6.71 -5.64
CA LEU A 359 -19.39 -6.47 -5.16
C LEU A 359 -19.95 -7.66 -4.34
N GLN A 360 -19.66 -8.91 -4.72
CA GLN A 360 -20.13 -10.10 -3.99
C GLN A 360 -19.35 -10.35 -2.69
N ALA A 361 -18.02 -10.42 -2.76
CA ALA A 361 -17.16 -10.64 -1.59
C ALA A 361 -17.07 -9.43 -0.64
N GLY A 362 -17.52 -8.27 -1.12
CA GLY A 362 -17.38 -6.98 -0.47
C GLY A 362 -15.97 -6.37 -0.64
N PRO A 363 -15.82 -5.07 -0.32
CA PRO A 363 -14.56 -4.32 -0.50
C PRO A 363 -13.53 -4.66 0.59
N ARG A 364 -13.22 -5.95 0.81
CA ARG A 364 -12.19 -6.38 1.76
C ARG A 364 -10.80 -5.98 1.24
N ASP A 365 -10.47 -6.43 0.03
CA ASP A 365 -9.18 -6.25 -0.62
C ASP A 365 -9.27 -5.40 -1.89
N GLY A 366 -8.15 -4.77 -2.28
CA GLY A 366 -8.04 -3.96 -3.50
C GLY A 366 -8.42 -2.49 -3.33
N ASN A 367 -8.58 -1.78 -4.46
CA ASN A 367 -8.94 -0.37 -4.44
C ASN A 367 -10.42 -0.18 -4.08
N ARG A 368 -10.68 0.46 -2.92
CA ARG A 368 -12.05 0.79 -2.47
C ARG A 368 -12.61 2.08 -3.10
N GLN A 369 -11.81 2.81 -3.88
CA GLN A 369 -12.25 4.07 -4.48
C GLN A 369 -13.16 3.83 -5.69
N VAL A 370 -14.33 4.45 -5.66
CA VAL A 370 -15.26 4.53 -6.80
C VAL A 370 -15.22 5.97 -7.32
N PRO A 371 -14.66 6.22 -8.51
CA PRO A 371 -14.82 7.50 -9.21
C PRO A 371 -16.30 7.78 -9.45
N VAL A 372 -16.75 9.00 -9.14
CA VAL A 372 -18.12 9.48 -9.37
C VAL A 372 -18.06 10.82 -10.08
N CYS A 373 -18.78 10.97 -11.19
CA CYS A 373 -18.94 12.27 -11.86
C CYS A 373 -20.33 12.45 -12.47
N SER A 374 -20.80 13.70 -12.47
CA SER A 374 -22.11 14.14 -12.94
C SER A 374 -22.17 15.66 -12.92
N ASP A 375 -22.99 16.25 -13.79
CA ASP A 375 -23.27 17.68 -13.80
C ASP A 375 -24.27 18.13 -12.74
N GLN A 376 -25.03 17.20 -12.14
CA GLN A 376 -25.99 17.49 -11.07
C GLN A 376 -25.41 17.15 -9.68
N PRO A 377 -25.13 18.15 -8.81
CA PRO A 377 -24.52 17.93 -7.49
C PRO A 377 -25.32 16.99 -6.59
N GLU A 378 -26.65 17.12 -6.60
CA GLU A 378 -27.59 16.35 -5.78
C GLU A 378 -27.52 14.87 -6.15
N ALA A 379 -27.64 14.55 -7.45
CA ALA A 379 -27.53 13.20 -7.96
C ALA A 379 -26.17 12.57 -7.64
N LYS A 380 -25.08 13.32 -7.84
CA LYS A 380 -23.72 12.88 -7.51
C LYS A 380 -23.57 12.59 -6.01
N ARG A 381 -24.16 13.42 -5.15
CA ARG A 381 -24.16 13.25 -3.70
C ARG A 381 -24.93 11.99 -3.28
N THR A 382 -26.16 11.80 -3.76
CA THR A 382 -26.97 10.61 -3.46
C THR A 382 -26.25 9.32 -3.87
N VAL A 383 -25.63 9.28 -5.05
CA VAL A 383 -24.82 8.12 -5.48
C VAL A 383 -23.58 7.95 -4.60
N SER A 384 -22.91 9.03 -4.20
CA SER A 384 -21.75 8.98 -3.30
C SER A 384 -22.10 8.47 -1.89
N GLU A 385 -23.29 8.81 -1.38
CA GLU A 385 -23.81 8.29 -0.11
C GLU A 385 -24.13 6.78 -0.24
N MET A 386 -24.64 6.30 -1.38
CA MET A 386 -24.80 4.85 -1.66
C MET A 386 -23.46 4.11 -1.80
N VAL A 387 -22.45 4.71 -2.46
CA VAL A 387 -21.08 4.18 -2.53
C VAL A 387 -20.54 3.95 -1.11
N HIS A 388 -20.74 4.93 -0.23
CA HIS A 388 -20.27 4.84 1.16
C HIS A 388 -21.04 3.80 1.99
N ALA A 389 -22.37 3.74 1.86
CA ALA A 389 -23.20 2.71 2.50
C ALA A 389 -22.81 1.28 2.05
N MET A 390 -22.45 1.10 0.78
CA MET A 390 -21.89 -0.15 0.27
C MET A 390 -20.43 -0.43 0.70
N GLY A 391 -19.84 0.38 1.59
CA GLY A 391 -18.50 0.18 2.16
C GLY A 391 -17.34 0.59 1.25
N PHE A 392 -17.63 1.28 0.15
CA PHE A 392 -16.63 1.85 -0.76
C PHE A 392 -16.33 3.32 -0.37
N MET A 393 -15.37 3.93 -1.06
CA MET A 393 -15.01 5.35 -0.89
C MET A 393 -15.34 6.12 -2.18
N PRO A 394 -16.28 7.07 -2.18
CA PRO A 394 -16.53 7.90 -3.35
C PRO A 394 -15.36 8.85 -3.61
N LEU A 395 -15.03 9.06 -4.89
CA LEU A 395 -14.03 10.01 -5.37
C LEU A 395 -14.67 10.90 -6.42
N ASP A 396 -15.00 12.15 -6.08
CA ASP A 396 -15.59 13.09 -7.03
C ASP A 396 -14.56 13.47 -8.11
N MET A 397 -14.90 13.19 -9.38
CA MET A 397 -14.10 13.49 -10.58
C MET A 397 -14.61 14.72 -11.35
N GLY A 398 -15.62 15.43 -10.85
CA GLY A 398 -16.19 16.64 -11.45
C GLY A 398 -17.48 16.41 -12.23
N SER A 399 -17.60 17.15 -13.35
CA SER A 399 -18.71 17.13 -14.31
C SER A 399 -18.77 15.84 -15.12
N LEU A 400 -19.87 15.61 -15.84
CA LEU A 400 -20.08 14.40 -16.64
C LEU A 400 -19.04 14.25 -17.77
N ALA A 401 -18.46 15.35 -18.25
CA ALA A 401 -17.33 15.34 -19.20
C ALA A 401 -16.10 14.53 -18.69
N SER A 402 -15.92 14.39 -17.37
CA SER A 402 -14.88 13.53 -16.79
C SER A 402 -15.16 12.03 -16.96
N ALA A 403 -16.39 11.63 -17.33
CA ALA A 403 -16.78 10.23 -17.48
C ALA A 403 -15.91 9.50 -18.51
N ARG A 404 -15.45 10.18 -19.56
CA ARG A 404 -14.53 9.58 -20.55
C ARG A 404 -13.17 9.23 -19.94
N GLU A 405 -12.63 10.03 -19.02
CA GLU A 405 -11.40 9.68 -18.30
C GLU A 405 -11.63 8.54 -17.30
N VAL A 406 -12.78 8.53 -16.64
CA VAL A 406 -13.21 7.45 -15.72
C VAL A 406 -13.37 6.11 -16.45
N GLU A 407 -13.92 6.11 -17.66
CA GLU A 407 -14.00 4.93 -18.54
C GLU A 407 -12.63 4.44 -19.00
N ALA A 408 -11.65 5.34 -19.15
CA ALA A 408 -10.28 4.97 -19.51
C ALA A 408 -9.48 4.34 -18.35
N MET A 409 -9.99 4.34 -17.11
CA MET A 409 -9.24 3.84 -15.94
C MET A 409 -9.05 2.31 -15.96
N PRO A 410 -10.07 1.45 -16.14
CA PRO A 410 -9.89 -0.01 -16.08
C PRO A 410 -9.09 -0.57 -17.25
N LEU A 411 -9.14 0.11 -18.39
CA LEU A 411 -8.44 -0.28 -19.63
C LEU A 411 -6.92 -0.21 -19.50
N ARG A 412 -6.40 0.73 -18.71
CA ARG A 412 -4.98 1.10 -18.75
C ARG A 412 -4.19 0.42 -17.63
N LEU A 413 -3.61 -0.74 -17.94
CA LEU A 413 -2.60 -1.36 -17.06
C LEU A 413 -1.34 -0.46 -16.97
N LEU A 414 -1.13 0.11 -15.77
CA LEU A 414 0.06 0.87 -15.35
C LEU A 414 0.63 1.86 -16.41
N PRO A 415 -0.17 2.76 -17.00
CA PRO A 415 0.23 3.54 -18.18
C PRO A 415 1.48 4.39 -17.96
N ALA A 416 1.58 5.05 -16.79
CA ALA A 416 2.73 5.89 -16.44
C ALA A 416 4.05 5.11 -16.21
N TRP A 417 4.00 3.77 -16.12
CA TRP A 417 5.17 2.91 -15.96
C TRP A 417 5.66 2.29 -17.27
N LYS A 418 4.86 2.26 -18.34
CA LYS A 418 5.21 1.59 -19.61
C LYS A 418 6.57 2.04 -20.15
N VAL A 419 6.78 3.35 -20.33
CA VAL A 419 8.05 3.92 -20.81
C VAL A 419 9.21 3.74 -19.82
N PRO A 420 9.08 4.08 -18.51
CA PRO A 420 10.11 3.82 -17.50
C PRO A 420 10.56 2.34 -17.39
N ALA A 421 9.62 1.39 -17.47
CA ALA A 421 9.92 -0.03 -17.37
C ALA A 421 10.69 -0.55 -18.59
N LEU A 422 10.28 -0.16 -19.81
CA LEU A 422 10.99 -0.48 -21.04
C LEU A 422 12.40 0.15 -21.07
N LEU A 423 12.55 1.38 -20.58
CA LEU A 423 13.84 2.04 -20.41
C LEU A 423 14.76 1.27 -19.44
N ALA A 424 14.24 0.88 -18.27
CA ALA A 424 15.00 0.12 -17.27
C ALA A 424 15.40 -1.27 -17.78
N LEU A 425 14.49 -1.98 -18.47
CA LEU A 425 14.76 -3.27 -19.09
C LEU A 425 15.81 -3.17 -20.20
N GLY A 426 15.69 -2.18 -21.10
CA GLY A 426 16.65 -1.95 -22.17
C GLY A 426 18.06 -1.64 -21.62
N LEU A 427 18.15 -0.76 -20.61
CA LEU A 427 19.41 -0.48 -19.91
C LEU A 427 19.98 -1.76 -19.25
N PHE A 428 19.14 -2.58 -18.61
CA PHE A 428 19.58 -3.84 -18.01
C PHE A 428 20.13 -4.81 -19.05
N VAL A 429 19.43 -5.05 -20.15
CA VAL A 429 19.89 -5.95 -21.23
C VAL A 429 21.20 -5.46 -21.83
N CYS A 430 21.33 -4.16 -22.13
CA CYS A 430 22.56 -3.58 -22.67
C CYS A 430 23.75 -3.70 -21.69
N PHE A 431 23.59 -3.32 -20.42
CA PHE A 431 24.67 -3.47 -19.44
C PHE A 431 24.98 -4.94 -19.10
N PHE A 432 23.98 -5.83 -19.12
CA PHE A 432 24.19 -7.26 -18.92
C PHE A 432 25.01 -7.86 -20.06
N ALA A 433 24.68 -7.56 -21.32
CA ALA A 433 25.44 -8.01 -22.48
C ALA A 433 26.88 -7.47 -22.48
N TYR A 434 27.07 -6.21 -22.10
CA TYR A 434 28.38 -5.58 -21.93
C TYR A 434 29.23 -6.27 -20.84
N ASN A 435 28.63 -6.50 -19.67
CA ASN A 435 29.29 -7.19 -18.54
C ASN A 435 29.57 -8.66 -18.84
N PHE A 436 28.66 -9.37 -19.53
CA PHE A 436 28.86 -10.74 -20.02
C PHE A 436 30.05 -10.81 -20.98
N THR A 437 30.10 -9.92 -21.97
CA THR A 437 31.18 -9.83 -22.96
C THR A 437 32.54 -9.68 -22.29
N ARG A 438 32.62 -8.81 -21.27
CA ARG A 438 33.88 -8.50 -20.56
C ARG A 438 34.26 -9.54 -19.51
N ASP A 439 33.33 -10.08 -18.72
CA ASP A 439 33.68 -10.91 -17.55
C ASP A 439 33.43 -12.41 -17.67
N VAL A 440 32.78 -12.85 -18.76
CA VAL A 440 32.57 -14.26 -19.11
C VAL A 440 33.12 -14.59 -20.50
N LEU A 441 32.78 -13.83 -21.55
CA LEU A 441 33.15 -14.17 -22.93
C LEU A 441 34.65 -13.93 -23.22
N GLN A 442 35.19 -12.75 -22.91
CA GLN A 442 36.63 -12.46 -23.13
C GLN A 442 37.56 -13.50 -22.48
N PRO A 443 37.37 -13.90 -21.20
CA PRO A 443 38.17 -14.95 -20.59
C PRO A 443 38.01 -16.35 -21.20
N TYR A 444 36.83 -16.65 -21.73
CA TYR A 444 36.55 -17.92 -22.39
C TYR A 444 37.28 -17.99 -23.74
N VAL A 445 37.21 -16.91 -24.54
CA VAL A 445 37.84 -16.82 -25.86
C VAL A 445 39.36 -16.70 -25.80
N GLN A 446 39.91 -15.88 -24.89
CA GLN A 446 41.37 -15.62 -24.83
C GLN A 446 42.13 -16.51 -23.85
N GLU A 447 41.52 -16.94 -22.74
CA GLU A 447 42.21 -17.75 -21.70
C GLU A 447 41.75 -19.22 -21.67
N GLY A 448 40.74 -19.60 -22.46
CA GLY A 448 40.07 -20.90 -22.39
C GLY A 448 39.27 -21.15 -21.09
N LYS A 449 39.12 -20.14 -20.22
CA LYS A 449 38.63 -20.33 -18.85
C LYS A 449 37.11 -20.17 -18.76
N ASN A 450 36.42 -21.27 -18.49
CA ASN A 450 35.00 -21.26 -18.17
C ASN A 450 34.74 -20.42 -16.89
N LYS A 451 34.06 -19.28 -17.05
CA LYS A 451 33.64 -18.38 -15.96
C LYS A 451 32.11 -18.20 -15.93
N PHE A 452 31.33 -19.10 -16.56
CA PHE A 452 29.87 -18.98 -16.71
C PHE A 452 29.09 -18.95 -15.39
N TYR A 453 29.62 -19.55 -14.31
CA TYR A 453 29.07 -19.47 -12.95
C TYR A 453 28.90 -18.03 -12.42
N LYS A 454 29.55 -17.04 -13.05
CA LYS A 454 29.37 -15.62 -12.74
C LYS A 454 28.00 -15.06 -13.14
N LEU A 455 27.30 -15.66 -14.10
CA LEU A 455 26.06 -15.12 -14.67
C LEU A 455 24.99 -14.77 -13.61
N PRO A 456 24.57 -15.67 -12.69
CA PRO A 456 23.36 -15.44 -11.90
C PRO A 456 23.51 -14.40 -10.77
N VAL A 457 24.76 -14.09 -10.37
CA VAL A 457 25.02 -13.15 -9.26
C VAL A 457 26.08 -12.11 -9.61
N SER A 458 27.21 -12.50 -10.22
CA SER A 458 28.30 -11.55 -10.45
C SER A 458 27.97 -10.58 -11.57
N VAL A 459 27.50 -11.08 -12.72
CA VAL A 459 27.11 -10.23 -13.87
C VAL A 459 25.88 -9.39 -13.50
N VAL A 460 24.90 -9.98 -12.82
CA VAL A 460 23.72 -9.26 -12.28
C VAL A 460 24.14 -8.13 -11.32
N ASN A 461 25.01 -8.39 -10.34
CA ASN A 461 25.41 -7.37 -9.36
C ASN A 461 26.35 -6.28 -9.92
N THR A 462 27.02 -6.52 -11.06
CA THR A 462 27.70 -5.44 -11.82
C THR A 462 26.72 -4.66 -12.71
N THR A 463 25.60 -5.26 -13.10
CA THR A 463 24.59 -4.66 -13.99
C THR A 463 23.59 -3.78 -13.24
N LEU A 464 23.04 -4.27 -12.12
CA LEU A 464 22.06 -3.55 -11.29
C LEU A 464 22.48 -2.12 -10.87
N PRO A 465 23.70 -1.87 -10.33
CA PRO A 465 24.11 -0.51 -9.98
C PRO A 465 24.25 0.38 -11.22
N CYS A 466 24.68 -0.17 -12.37
CA CYS A 466 24.76 0.59 -13.62
C CYS A 466 23.37 1.09 -14.06
N VAL A 467 22.36 0.22 -14.00
CA VAL A 467 20.96 0.58 -14.31
C VAL A 467 20.43 1.57 -13.28
N ALA A 468 20.61 1.30 -11.98
CA ALA A 468 20.14 2.17 -10.90
C ALA A 468 20.68 3.61 -11.03
N TYR A 469 21.98 3.74 -11.29
CA TYR A 469 22.71 5.00 -11.31
C TYR A 469 22.43 5.82 -12.58
N VAL A 470 22.26 5.16 -13.73
CA VAL A 470 21.80 5.81 -14.96
C VAL A 470 20.33 6.25 -14.83
N LEU A 471 19.44 5.42 -14.30
CA LEU A 471 18.05 5.83 -14.04
C LEU A 471 17.98 7.02 -13.06
N LEU A 472 18.77 7.02 -11.98
CA LEU A 472 18.83 8.16 -11.03
C LEU A 472 19.26 9.45 -11.75
N SER A 473 20.24 9.35 -12.62
CA SER A 473 20.70 10.47 -13.46
C SER A 473 19.58 11.00 -14.37
N LEU A 474 18.80 10.11 -14.98
CA LEU A 474 17.66 10.45 -15.85
C LEU A 474 16.45 11.05 -15.10
N VAL A 475 16.42 11.02 -13.75
CA VAL A 475 15.46 11.81 -12.95
C VAL A 475 15.82 13.30 -12.95
N TYR A 476 17.11 13.63 -12.84
CA TYR A 476 17.57 15.01 -12.65
C TYR A 476 17.96 15.71 -13.96
N LEU A 477 18.41 14.97 -14.98
CA LEU A 477 18.74 15.50 -16.30
C LEU A 477 17.64 16.38 -16.94
N PRO A 478 16.35 16.01 -16.99
CA PRO A 478 15.32 16.88 -17.58
C PRO A 478 15.13 18.18 -16.79
N GLY A 479 15.42 18.20 -15.48
CA GLY A 479 15.44 19.42 -14.67
C GLY A 479 16.59 20.38 -15.02
N VAL A 480 17.76 19.83 -15.35
CA VAL A 480 18.92 20.59 -15.87
C VAL A 480 18.60 21.15 -17.26
N LEU A 481 18.06 20.32 -18.17
CA LEU A 481 17.65 20.75 -19.51
C LEU A 481 16.56 21.82 -19.48
N ALA A 482 15.56 21.70 -18.59
CA ALA A 482 14.53 22.70 -18.39
C ALA A 482 15.11 24.04 -17.88
N ALA A 483 16.09 24.01 -16.97
CA ALA A 483 16.77 25.23 -16.50
C ALA A 483 17.62 25.89 -17.60
N ALA A 484 18.33 25.10 -18.41
CA ALA A 484 19.07 25.57 -19.58
C ALA A 484 18.13 26.25 -20.61
N LEU A 485 16.99 25.62 -20.90
CA LEU A 485 15.97 26.17 -21.80
C LEU A 485 15.33 27.45 -21.24
N GLN A 486 15.04 27.52 -19.94
CA GLN A 486 14.56 28.76 -19.29
C GLN A 486 15.59 29.89 -19.42
N LEU A 487 16.88 29.64 -19.14
CA LEU A 487 17.95 30.63 -19.30
C LEU A 487 18.14 31.09 -20.75
N ARG A 488 18.09 30.16 -21.72
CA ARG A 488 18.21 30.45 -23.16
C ARG A 488 17.02 31.24 -23.70
N ARG A 489 15.80 30.87 -23.31
CA ARG A 489 14.56 31.57 -23.72
C ARG A 489 14.36 32.90 -23.00
N GLY A 490 14.97 33.08 -21.81
CA GLY A 490 14.82 34.29 -21.01
C GLY A 490 13.43 34.45 -20.37
N THR A 491 12.59 33.41 -20.37
CA THR A 491 11.19 33.43 -19.90
C THR A 491 10.76 32.06 -19.38
N LYS A 492 9.72 32.04 -18.53
CA LYS A 492 9.06 30.82 -18.05
C LYS A 492 7.75 30.48 -18.80
N TYR A 493 7.17 31.42 -19.54
CA TYR A 493 5.80 31.29 -20.06
C TYR A 493 5.71 30.47 -21.37
N ARG A 494 6.82 30.31 -22.09
CA ARG A 494 6.89 29.45 -23.28
C ARG A 494 6.92 27.97 -22.87
N ARG A 495 5.89 27.19 -23.25
CA ARG A 495 5.76 25.74 -23.00
C ARG A 495 7.04 24.96 -23.40
N PHE A 496 7.39 23.91 -22.66
CA PHE A 496 8.49 23.02 -23.02
C PHE A 496 8.17 22.22 -24.29
N PRO A 497 9.19 21.72 -25.03
CA PRO A 497 8.95 20.73 -26.08
C PRO A 497 8.29 19.48 -25.50
N ASP A 498 7.33 18.89 -26.19
CA ASP A 498 6.50 17.80 -25.65
C ASP A 498 7.31 16.61 -25.11
N TRP A 499 8.41 16.23 -25.76
CA TRP A 499 9.28 15.14 -25.29
C TRP A 499 9.86 15.42 -23.88
N LEU A 500 10.16 16.67 -23.55
CA LEU A 500 10.67 17.08 -22.24
C LEU A 500 9.55 17.16 -21.21
N ASP A 501 8.35 17.59 -21.64
CA ASP A 501 7.15 17.68 -20.82
C ASP A 501 6.72 16.29 -20.32
N HIS A 502 6.63 15.30 -21.22
CA HIS A 502 6.35 13.90 -20.89
C HIS A 502 7.45 13.28 -19.99
N TRP A 503 8.73 13.53 -20.28
CA TRP A 503 9.83 13.04 -19.43
C TRP A 503 9.78 13.64 -18.01
N LEU A 504 9.41 14.92 -17.87
CA LEU A 504 9.23 15.57 -16.58
C LEU A 504 8.08 14.97 -15.75
N GLN A 505 7.09 14.32 -16.38
CA GLN A 505 6.01 13.59 -15.70
C GLN A 505 6.49 12.20 -15.20
N HIS A 506 7.25 11.46 -16.01
CA HIS A 506 7.73 10.10 -15.67
C HIS A 506 8.83 10.02 -14.59
N ARG A 507 9.34 11.15 -14.08
CA ARG A 507 10.44 11.20 -13.09
C ARG A 507 10.19 10.34 -11.85
N LYS A 508 8.95 10.26 -11.35
CA LYS A 508 8.59 9.46 -10.16
C LYS A 508 8.87 7.97 -10.39
N GLN A 509 8.42 7.44 -11.52
CA GLN A 509 8.54 6.03 -11.88
C GLN A 509 10.00 5.65 -12.19
N ILE A 510 10.74 6.54 -12.88
CA ILE A 510 12.18 6.37 -13.13
C ILE A 510 12.95 6.34 -11.79
N GLY A 511 12.63 7.21 -10.84
CA GLY A 511 13.23 7.24 -9.50
C GLY A 511 12.92 5.99 -8.67
N LEU A 512 11.70 5.46 -8.75
CA LEU A 512 11.31 4.23 -8.06
C LEU A 512 12.01 2.98 -8.66
N LEU A 513 12.16 2.90 -9.98
CA LEU A 513 12.94 1.84 -10.63
C LEU A 513 14.44 1.95 -10.30
N SER A 514 14.98 3.17 -10.22
CA SER A 514 16.35 3.42 -9.75
C SER A 514 16.57 2.88 -8.33
N PHE A 515 15.67 3.22 -7.39
CA PHE A 515 15.71 2.71 -6.03
C PHE A 515 15.59 1.18 -5.95
N PHE A 516 14.67 0.57 -6.72
CA PHE A 516 14.53 -0.88 -6.78
C PHE A 516 15.82 -1.58 -7.24
N CYS A 517 16.46 -1.09 -8.31
CA CYS A 517 17.74 -1.63 -8.77
C CYS A 517 18.88 -1.40 -7.75
N ALA A 518 18.88 -0.28 -7.02
CA ALA A 518 19.85 -0.01 -5.95
C ALA A 518 19.67 -0.93 -4.73
N ALA A 519 18.42 -1.18 -4.32
CA ALA A 519 18.09 -2.09 -3.22
C ALA A 519 18.47 -3.56 -3.56
N LEU A 520 18.19 -4.00 -4.80
CA LEU A 520 18.66 -5.30 -5.28
C LEU A 520 20.19 -5.37 -5.32
N HIS A 521 20.88 -4.34 -5.82
CA HIS A 521 22.35 -4.28 -5.81
C HIS A 521 22.92 -4.40 -4.38
N ALA A 522 22.33 -3.72 -3.40
CA ALA A 522 22.73 -3.85 -2.01
C ALA A 522 22.55 -5.29 -1.50
N LEU A 523 21.38 -5.91 -1.72
CA LEU A 523 21.12 -7.30 -1.34
C LEU A 523 22.11 -8.28 -1.98
N TYR A 524 22.30 -8.21 -3.30
CA TYR A 524 23.27 -9.04 -4.01
C TYR A 524 24.72 -8.82 -3.53
N SER A 525 25.04 -7.61 -3.07
CA SER A 525 26.36 -7.27 -2.50
C SER A 525 26.56 -7.86 -1.10
N PHE A 526 25.55 -7.78 -0.22
CA PHE A 526 25.57 -8.48 1.07
C PHE A 526 25.64 -10.02 0.92
N CYS A 527 25.08 -10.58 -0.15
CA CYS A 527 25.18 -12.01 -0.43
C CYS A 527 26.54 -12.46 -0.99
N LEU A 528 27.47 -11.56 -1.38
CA LEU A 528 28.73 -11.95 -2.02
C LEU A 528 29.59 -12.94 -1.18
N PRO A 529 29.74 -12.78 0.15
CA PRO A 529 30.55 -13.69 0.98
C PRO A 529 29.90 -15.08 1.21
N LEU A 530 28.58 -15.17 1.04
CA LEU A 530 27.84 -16.43 1.24
C LEU A 530 28.11 -17.45 0.12
N ARG A 531 28.55 -16.97 -1.06
CA ARG A 531 28.74 -17.79 -2.27
C ARG A 531 29.90 -18.77 -2.12
N ARG A 532 29.68 -20.03 -2.51
CA ARG A 532 30.73 -21.08 -2.54
C ARG A 532 31.96 -20.66 -3.35
N SER A 533 31.78 -19.99 -4.49
CA SER A 533 32.89 -19.48 -5.31
C SER A 533 33.82 -18.55 -4.54
N HIS A 534 33.28 -17.58 -3.80
CA HIS A 534 34.09 -16.66 -3.00
C HIS A 534 34.82 -17.38 -1.85
N ARG A 535 34.18 -18.39 -1.23
CA ARG A 535 34.84 -19.24 -0.22
C ARG A 535 36.03 -20.00 -0.83
N TYR A 536 35.89 -20.57 -2.02
CA TYR A 536 37.01 -21.20 -2.72
C TYR A 536 38.09 -20.19 -3.13
N ASP A 537 37.73 -19.00 -3.60
CA ASP A 537 38.68 -17.93 -3.93
C ASP A 537 39.52 -17.52 -2.69
N LEU A 538 38.88 -17.38 -1.52
CA LEU A 538 39.55 -17.08 -0.24
C LEU A 538 40.49 -18.21 0.21
N ILE A 539 40.03 -19.47 0.17
CA ILE A 539 40.85 -20.64 0.53
C ILE A 539 42.08 -20.74 -0.40
N ASN A 540 41.88 -20.57 -1.71
CA ASN A 540 42.94 -20.57 -2.69
C ASN A 540 43.95 -19.42 -2.48
N LEU A 541 43.51 -18.26 -1.99
CA LEU A 541 44.39 -17.15 -1.64
C LEU A 541 45.22 -17.45 -0.38
N ALA A 542 44.59 -17.99 0.67
CA ALA A 542 45.27 -18.38 1.91
C ALA A 542 46.33 -19.48 1.68
N VAL A 543 46.00 -20.53 0.91
CA VAL A 543 46.96 -21.58 0.55
C VAL A 543 48.14 -21.01 -0.24
N LYS A 544 47.90 -20.08 -1.18
CA LYS A 544 48.99 -19.38 -1.90
C LYS A 544 49.83 -18.48 -1.01
N GLN A 545 49.25 -17.84 0.01
CA GLN A 545 50.00 -17.07 1.01
C GLN A 545 50.94 -17.97 1.80
N MET A 546 50.46 -19.11 2.30
CA MET A 546 51.28 -20.09 3.04
C MET A 546 52.44 -20.59 2.18
N LEU A 547 52.17 -20.99 0.92
CA LEU A 547 53.19 -21.45 -0.03
C LEU A 547 54.19 -20.37 -0.46
N THR A 548 53.90 -19.09 -0.25
CA THR A 548 54.82 -17.96 -0.56
C THR A 548 55.42 -17.31 0.69
N ASN A 549 55.19 -17.87 1.87
CA ASN A 549 55.69 -17.42 3.18
C ASN A 549 55.52 -15.91 3.44
N LYS A 550 54.40 -15.31 2.99
CA LYS A 550 54.11 -13.88 3.19
C LYS A 550 53.37 -13.66 4.51
N SER A 551 54.08 -13.12 5.50
CA SER A 551 53.57 -12.87 6.86
C SER A 551 52.57 -11.72 6.97
N HIS A 552 52.62 -10.73 6.06
CA HIS A 552 51.78 -9.53 6.11
C HIS A 552 50.96 -9.36 4.83
N LEU A 553 49.63 -9.28 4.97
CA LEU A 553 48.68 -9.05 3.85
C LEU A 553 47.93 -7.70 3.93
N TRP A 554 48.10 -6.94 5.02
CA TRP A 554 47.39 -5.67 5.18
C TRP A 554 47.92 -4.61 4.22
N VAL A 555 47.02 -4.03 3.43
CA VAL A 555 47.30 -2.97 2.46
C VAL A 555 46.38 -1.79 2.79
N GLU A 556 46.93 -0.81 3.51
CA GLU A 556 46.24 0.36 4.06
C GLU A 556 45.28 1.03 3.03
N GLU A 557 45.78 1.29 1.81
CA GLU A 557 45.01 1.92 0.74
C GLU A 557 43.79 1.10 0.28
N GLU A 558 43.94 -0.23 0.14
CA GLU A 558 42.84 -1.11 -0.27
C GLU A 558 41.73 -1.14 0.80
N VAL A 559 42.10 -1.08 2.09
CA VAL A 559 41.19 -1.03 3.24
C VAL A 559 40.46 0.30 3.30
N TRP A 560 41.17 1.43 3.34
CA TRP A 560 40.56 2.77 3.37
C TRP A 560 39.58 2.99 2.22
N ARG A 561 39.98 2.61 1.01
CA ARG A 561 39.10 2.70 -0.16
C ARG A 561 37.83 1.87 0.04
N MET A 562 37.92 0.67 0.60
CA MET A 562 36.77 -0.21 0.83
C MET A 562 35.81 0.35 1.88
N GLU A 563 36.31 0.80 3.03
CA GLU A 563 35.46 1.41 4.07
C GLU A 563 34.77 2.69 3.57
N ILE A 564 35.50 3.54 2.83
CA ILE A 564 34.95 4.78 2.25
C ILE A 564 33.84 4.47 1.25
N TYR A 565 34.07 3.60 0.24
CA TYR A 565 33.03 3.35 -0.76
C TYR A 565 31.82 2.62 -0.15
N LEU A 566 32.03 1.72 0.82
CA LEU A 566 30.95 1.00 1.48
C LEU A 566 30.05 1.98 2.26
N SER A 567 30.66 2.86 3.07
CA SER A 567 29.95 3.89 3.84
C SER A 567 29.17 4.85 2.94
N MET A 568 29.80 5.36 1.87
CA MET A 568 29.12 6.22 0.88
C MET A 568 27.94 5.51 0.19
N GLY A 569 28.06 4.20 -0.07
CA GLY A 569 26.98 3.38 -0.63
C GLY A 569 25.79 3.20 0.33
N VAL A 570 26.05 2.99 1.62
CA VAL A 570 25.01 2.91 2.65
C VAL A 570 24.28 4.25 2.81
N LEU A 571 25.00 5.37 2.83
CA LEU A 571 24.40 6.72 2.90
C LEU A 571 23.59 7.06 1.64
N ALA A 572 24.06 6.64 0.45
CA ALA A 572 23.31 6.76 -0.80
C ALA A 572 22.00 5.94 -0.74
N LEU A 573 22.04 4.68 -0.30
CA LEU A 573 20.85 3.83 -0.18
C LEU A 573 19.86 4.35 0.88
N GLY A 574 20.35 4.87 2.01
CA GLY A 574 19.51 5.48 3.05
C GLY A 574 18.77 6.72 2.54
N THR A 575 19.46 7.60 1.81
CA THR A 575 18.82 8.78 1.19
C THR A 575 17.85 8.40 0.07
N LEU A 576 18.17 7.40 -0.77
CA LEU A 576 17.25 6.85 -1.77
C LEU A 576 16.00 6.19 -1.14
N SER A 577 16.14 5.55 0.02
CA SER A 577 15.01 4.98 0.76
C SER A 577 14.02 6.07 1.19
N LEU A 578 14.50 7.22 1.67
CA LEU A 578 13.64 8.35 2.04
C LEU A 578 12.90 8.96 0.83
N LEU A 579 13.55 8.99 -0.34
CA LEU A 579 12.94 9.41 -1.61
C LEU A 579 11.85 8.44 -2.09
N ALA A 580 12.03 7.13 -1.86
CA ALA A 580 11.03 6.12 -2.15
C ALA A 580 9.84 6.15 -1.18
N VAL A 581 10.09 6.28 0.12
CA VAL A 581 9.05 6.41 1.17
C VAL A 581 8.19 7.66 0.93
N THR A 582 8.80 8.81 0.68
CA THR A 582 8.06 10.05 0.34
C THR A 582 7.39 10.05 -1.04
N SER A 583 7.56 8.98 -1.83
CA SER A 583 6.80 8.74 -3.06
C SER A 583 5.48 7.98 -2.84
N LEU A 584 5.24 7.43 -1.65
CA LEU A 584 3.96 6.80 -1.28
C LEU A 584 2.86 7.87 -1.19
N PRO A 585 1.66 7.67 -1.79
CA PRO A 585 0.61 8.71 -1.81
C PRO A 585 0.18 9.21 -0.42
N SER A 586 0.11 8.33 0.58
CA SER A 586 -0.24 8.68 1.96
C SER A 586 0.74 9.68 2.61
N ILE A 587 2.02 9.62 2.24
CA ILE A 587 3.09 10.49 2.76
C ILE A 587 3.25 11.71 1.84
N ALA A 588 3.19 11.52 0.52
CA ALA A 588 3.25 12.62 -0.44
C ALA A 588 2.11 13.64 -0.25
N ASN A 589 0.92 13.18 0.18
CA ASN A 589 -0.24 14.03 0.43
C ASN A 589 -0.24 14.69 1.83
N SER A 590 0.60 14.25 2.78
CA SER A 590 0.71 14.88 4.11
C SER A 590 1.83 15.91 4.20
N LEU A 591 2.81 15.87 3.30
CA LEU A 591 3.87 16.87 3.17
C LEU A 591 3.40 18.10 2.39
N ASN A 592 3.77 19.29 2.83
CA ASN A 592 3.56 20.48 1.99
C ASN A 592 4.59 20.58 0.86
N TRP A 593 4.30 21.42 -0.14
CA TRP A 593 5.15 21.53 -1.34
C TRP A 593 6.62 21.89 -1.05
N LYS A 594 6.92 22.61 0.05
CA LYS A 594 8.32 22.92 0.41
C LYS A 594 9.05 21.69 0.95
N GLU A 595 8.42 20.91 1.83
CA GLU A 595 8.98 19.65 2.34
C GLU A 595 9.16 18.62 1.22
N PHE A 596 8.12 18.41 0.41
CA PHE A 596 8.17 17.50 -0.72
C PHE A 596 9.28 17.89 -1.71
N SER A 597 9.40 19.19 -2.03
CA SER A 597 10.46 19.72 -2.89
C SER A 597 11.84 19.59 -2.25
N PHE A 598 11.98 19.80 -0.94
CA PHE A 598 13.25 19.60 -0.22
C PHE A 598 13.73 18.15 -0.31
N VAL A 599 12.87 17.17 -0.02
CA VAL A 599 13.23 15.76 -0.15
C VAL A 599 13.53 15.41 -1.60
N GLN A 600 12.60 15.65 -2.52
CA GLN A 600 12.68 15.17 -3.91
C GLN A 600 13.69 15.94 -4.79
N SER A 601 14.13 17.15 -4.42
CA SER A 601 15.09 17.96 -5.20
C SER A 601 16.43 18.19 -4.52
N THR A 602 16.45 18.35 -3.19
CA THR A 602 17.68 18.59 -2.41
C THR A 602 18.27 17.27 -1.96
N LEU A 603 17.57 16.48 -1.14
CA LEU A 603 18.04 15.15 -0.72
C LEU A 603 18.17 14.20 -1.92
N GLY A 604 17.28 14.34 -2.91
CA GLY A 604 17.40 13.70 -4.24
C GLY A 604 18.74 13.91 -4.94
N PHE A 605 19.30 15.12 -4.84
CA PHE A 605 20.61 15.43 -5.41
C PHE A 605 21.76 15.02 -4.51
N VAL A 606 21.60 15.08 -3.19
CA VAL A 606 22.56 14.49 -2.24
C VAL A 606 22.72 13.00 -2.50
N ALA A 607 21.63 12.26 -2.74
CA ALA A 607 21.66 10.84 -3.11
C ALA A 607 22.44 10.58 -4.42
N LEU A 608 22.26 11.44 -5.45
CA LEU A 608 23.04 11.37 -6.69
C LEU A 608 24.54 11.61 -6.44
N VAL A 609 24.89 12.61 -5.60
CA VAL A 609 26.28 12.92 -5.25
C VAL A 609 26.91 11.79 -4.43
N LEU A 610 26.22 11.25 -3.42
CA LEU A 610 26.70 10.11 -2.63
C LEU A 610 26.89 8.85 -3.50
N SER A 611 25.95 8.56 -4.41
CA SER A 611 26.09 7.46 -5.39
C SER A 611 27.29 7.65 -6.32
N THR A 612 27.62 8.91 -6.64
CA THR A 612 28.79 9.29 -7.44
C THR A 612 30.08 9.11 -6.66
N LEU A 613 30.13 9.56 -5.40
CA LEU A 613 31.28 9.38 -4.52
C LEU A 613 31.54 7.90 -4.24
N HIS A 614 30.50 7.10 -3.98
CA HIS A 614 30.57 5.63 -3.88
C HIS A 614 31.22 5.02 -5.13
N THR A 615 30.77 5.40 -6.33
CA THR A 615 31.27 4.84 -7.59
C THR A 615 32.70 5.30 -7.91
N LEU A 616 33.03 6.57 -7.65
CA LEU A 616 34.38 7.12 -7.81
C LEU A 616 35.38 6.49 -6.83
N THR A 617 35.01 6.30 -5.57
CA THR A 617 35.87 5.69 -4.56
C THR A 617 36.00 4.17 -4.74
N TYR A 618 34.98 3.48 -5.25
CA TYR A 618 35.11 2.10 -5.73
C TYR A 618 36.09 1.97 -6.91
N GLY A 619 36.06 2.96 -7.83
CA GLY A 619 36.95 3.03 -8.98
C GLY A 619 38.41 3.32 -8.59
N TRP A 620 38.66 4.44 -7.91
CA TRP A 620 39.99 4.87 -7.47
C TRP A 620 41.01 4.81 -8.63
N THR A 621 42.17 4.20 -8.41
CA THR A 621 43.20 3.95 -9.44
C THR A 621 42.77 3.01 -10.57
N ARG A 622 41.76 2.15 -10.35
CA ARG A 622 41.33 1.09 -11.31
C ARG A 622 40.73 1.64 -12.60
N ALA A 623 40.42 2.93 -12.67
CA ALA A 623 40.02 3.60 -13.90
C ALA A 623 41.20 3.76 -14.89
N PHE A 624 42.44 3.75 -14.40
CA PHE A 624 43.66 3.99 -15.18
C PHE A 624 44.49 2.71 -15.40
N GLU A 625 44.07 1.57 -14.83
CA GLU A 625 44.68 0.26 -15.05
C GLU A 625 44.35 -0.28 -16.46
N GLU A 626 45.30 -0.23 -17.40
CA GLU A 626 45.14 -0.76 -18.76
C GLU A 626 44.65 -2.22 -18.79
N SER A 627 45.08 -3.04 -17.83
CA SER A 627 44.66 -4.44 -17.65
C SER A 627 43.15 -4.64 -17.47
N ARG A 628 42.39 -3.57 -17.18
CA ARG A 628 40.92 -3.59 -17.09
C ARG A 628 40.23 -3.37 -18.44
N TYR A 629 40.92 -2.90 -19.48
CA TYR A 629 40.37 -2.54 -20.79
C TYR A 629 40.27 -3.75 -21.74
N LYS A 630 39.58 -4.79 -21.27
CA LYS A 630 39.32 -6.04 -22.00
C LYS A 630 38.62 -5.78 -23.34
N PHE A 631 39.19 -6.27 -24.44
CA PHE A 631 38.71 -5.97 -25.81
C PHE A 631 38.55 -4.45 -26.07
N TYR A 632 39.41 -3.62 -25.49
CA TYR A 632 39.31 -2.15 -25.46
C TYR A 632 38.06 -1.58 -24.76
N LEU A 633 37.18 -2.44 -24.21
CA LEU A 633 35.95 -2.02 -23.53
C LEU A 633 36.27 -1.55 -22.10
N PRO A 634 36.04 -0.26 -21.77
CA PRO A 634 36.38 0.31 -20.47
C PRO A 634 35.61 -0.34 -19.30
N PRO A 635 36.10 -0.20 -18.05
CA PRO A 635 35.38 -0.66 -16.88
C PRO A 635 33.96 -0.07 -16.84
N THR A 636 32.94 -0.90 -16.60
CA THR A 636 31.53 -0.49 -16.74
C THR A 636 31.15 0.70 -15.85
N PHE A 637 31.85 0.88 -14.72
CA PHE A 637 31.68 2.03 -13.82
C PHE A 637 32.18 3.36 -14.42
N THR A 638 33.20 3.38 -15.29
CA THR A 638 33.66 4.63 -15.93
C THR A 638 32.66 5.10 -17.00
N LEU A 639 32.06 4.16 -17.72
CA LEU A 639 30.99 4.44 -18.68
C LEU A 639 29.74 5.03 -18.00
N THR A 640 29.35 4.52 -16.84
CA THR A 640 28.17 5.02 -16.11
C THR A 640 28.41 6.32 -15.32
N LEU A 641 29.67 6.67 -15.02
CA LEU A 641 30.01 7.94 -14.36
C LEU A 641 29.76 9.18 -15.25
N LEU A 642 29.82 9.06 -16.59
CA LEU A 642 29.79 10.19 -17.52
C LEU A 642 28.54 11.09 -17.35
N VAL A 643 27.34 10.49 -17.36
CA VAL A 643 26.06 11.20 -17.27
C VAL A 643 25.85 11.89 -15.89
N PRO A 644 25.99 11.20 -14.74
CA PRO A 644 25.87 11.82 -13.42
C PRO A 644 26.92 12.91 -13.16
N CYS A 645 28.18 12.71 -13.57
CA CYS A 645 29.20 13.76 -13.45
C CYS A 645 28.83 15.01 -14.26
N ALA A 646 28.36 14.86 -15.51
CA ALA A 646 27.88 15.99 -16.32
C ALA A 646 26.68 16.72 -15.67
N ILE A 647 25.74 15.98 -15.06
CA ILE A 647 24.60 16.55 -14.34
C ILE A 647 25.04 17.32 -13.08
N ILE A 648 25.97 16.77 -12.30
CA ILE A 648 26.49 17.41 -11.09
C ILE A 648 27.23 18.69 -11.44
N LEU A 649 28.09 18.67 -12.46
CA LEU A 649 28.79 19.86 -12.97
C LEU A 649 27.82 20.93 -13.48
N ALA A 650 26.83 20.54 -14.30
CA ALA A 650 25.83 21.47 -14.82
C ALA A 650 24.94 22.08 -13.72
N LYS A 651 24.55 21.28 -12.70
CA LYS A 651 23.80 21.79 -11.55
C LYS A 651 24.65 22.70 -10.67
N GLY A 652 25.94 22.40 -10.49
CA GLY A 652 26.92 23.28 -9.84
C GLY A 652 27.03 24.63 -10.54
N LEU A 653 27.17 24.63 -11.87
CA LEU A 653 27.18 25.84 -12.68
C LEU A 653 25.88 26.66 -12.53
N PHE A 654 24.71 26.01 -12.46
CA PHE A 654 23.43 26.71 -12.20
C PHE A 654 23.24 27.22 -10.77
N LEU A 655 24.05 26.80 -9.79
CA LEU A 655 24.05 27.36 -8.44
C LEU A 655 24.86 28.68 -8.37
N LEU A 656 25.86 28.86 -9.24
CA LEU A 656 26.69 30.08 -9.27
C LEU A 656 25.83 31.36 -9.35
N PRO A 657 26.17 32.44 -8.61
CA PRO A 657 25.30 33.62 -8.45
C PRO A 657 24.84 34.27 -9.76
N CYS A 658 25.65 34.22 -10.82
CA CYS A 658 25.29 34.73 -12.15
C CYS A 658 24.10 33.99 -12.78
N PHE A 659 24.10 32.65 -12.71
CA PHE A 659 23.02 31.82 -13.25
C PHE A 659 21.84 31.72 -12.28
N SER A 660 22.09 31.48 -10.99
CA SER A 660 21.02 31.25 -10.00
C SER A 660 20.16 32.50 -9.78
N ARG A 661 20.74 33.71 -9.74
CA ARG A 661 19.98 34.97 -9.67
C ARG A 661 19.11 35.19 -10.92
N ARG A 662 19.66 34.94 -12.12
CA ARG A 662 18.92 35.09 -13.39
C ARG A 662 17.78 34.07 -13.53
N LEU A 663 18.04 32.81 -13.22
CA LEU A 663 17.04 31.74 -13.19
C LEU A 663 15.93 32.02 -12.16
N THR A 664 16.28 32.59 -11.00
CA THR A 664 15.31 33.03 -9.98
C THR A 664 14.43 34.18 -10.47
N LYS A 665 15.01 35.19 -11.16
CA LYS A 665 14.22 36.25 -11.81
C LYS A 665 13.23 35.66 -12.82
N ILE A 666 13.68 34.78 -13.73
CA ILE A 666 12.83 34.14 -14.74
C ILE A 666 11.68 33.36 -14.09
N ARG A 667 11.96 32.57 -13.05
CA ARG A 667 10.93 31.80 -12.32
C ARG A 667 9.92 32.70 -11.58
N ARG A 668 10.35 33.87 -11.11
CA ARG A 668 9.46 34.91 -10.56
C ARG A 668 8.62 35.65 -11.62
N GLY A 669 8.90 35.47 -12.92
CA GLY A 669 8.14 36.06 -14.02
C GLY A 669 8.88 37.13 -14.83
N TRP A 670 10.19 37.31 -14.62
CA TRP A 670 10.99 38.18 -15.48
C TRP A 670 11.13 37.59 -16.90
N GLU A 671 10.97 38.45 -17.89
CA GLU A 671 11.13 38.13 -19.31
C GLU A 671 12.24 39.01 -19.90
N LYS A 672 13.13 38.43 -20.72
CA LYS A 672 14.31 39.14 -21.25
C LYS A 672 13.94 40.30 -22.17
N ASP A 673 12.95 40.09 -23.02
CA ASP A 673 12.60 40.99 -24.13
C ASP A 673 11.24 41.69 -23.89
N GLY A 674 10.66 41.50 -22.71
CA GLY A 674 9.35 42.04 -22.31
C GLY A 674 9.47 43.23 -21.36
N ALA A 675 9.56 44.43 -21.92
CA ALA A 675 9.35 45.67 -21.16
C ALA A 675 7.85 45.83 -20.84
N VAL A 676 7.42 45.35 -19.68
CA VAL A 676 6.03 45.48 -19.23
C VAL A 676 5.73 46.95 -18.93
N LYS A 677 5.26 47.69 -19.94
CA LYS A 677 4.65 49.01 -19.79
C LYS A 677 3.33 48.84 -19.02
N PHE A 678 3.37 49.07 -17.71
CA PHE A 678 2.18 49.27 -16.91
C PHE A 678 1.58 50.65 -17.24
N THR A 679 0.72 50.71 -18.25
CA THR A 679 -0.15 51.88 -18.46
C THR A 679 -1.18 51.92 -17.33
N LEU A 680 -1.06 52.92 -16.44
CA LEU A 680 -2.05 53.15 -15.40
C LEU A 680 -3.31 53.79 -16.01
N PRO A 681 -4.52 53.59 -15.44
CA PRO A 681 -5.78 54.09 -16.01
C PRO A 681 -5.98 55.62 -15.99
N THR A 682 -4.93 56.42 -15.81
CA THR A 682 -4.97 57.88 -15.66
C THR A 682 -4.65 58.65 -16.95
N ASP A 683 -3.90 58.05 -17.86
CA ASP A 683 -3.27 58.79 -18.97
C ASP A 683 -4.25 59.11 -20.12
N SER A 684 -5.46 58.53 -20.10
CA SER A 684 -6.54 58.82 -21.05
C SER A 684 -7.20 60.20 -20.85
N ILE A 685 -7.10 60.80 -19.67
CA ILE A 685 -7.80 62.06 -19.33
C ILE A 685 -7.02 63.32 -19.76
N LEU A 686 -5.72 63.18 -20.07
CA LEU A 686 -4.86 64.28 -20.53
C LEU A 686 -4.69 64.37 -22.05
N ALA A 687 -5.15 63.36 -22.81
CA ALA A 687 -5.01 63.31 -24.26
C ALA A 687 -6.08 64.12 -25.04
N GLU A 688 -7.19 64.49 -24.40
CA GLU A 688 -8.37 65.08 -25.05
C GLU A 688 -8.47 66.62 -24.90
N LYS A 689 -7.38 67.29 -24.49
CA LYS A 689 -7.40 68.72 -24.14
C LYS A 689 -6.39 69.62 -24.85
N THR A 690 -5.82 69.16 -25.96
CA THR A 690 -4.79 69.88 -26.75
C THR A 690 -5.05 69.88 -28.26
N SER A 691 -6.32 69.78 -28.69
CA SER A 691 -6.74 69.77 -30.10
C SER A 691 -7.73 70.90 -30.47
N HIS A 692 -7.61 72.07 -29.82
CA HIS A 692 -8.36 73.28 -30.17
C HIS A 692 -7.50 74.56 -30.11
N VAL A 693 -6.55 74.64 -31.05
CA VAL A 693 -6.07 75.88 -31.71
C VAL A 693 -5.85 75.52 -33.18
#